data_AF-A0A0D2CSZ8-F1
#
_entry.id   AF-A0A0D2CSZ8-F1
#
_cell.length_a   1.000
_cell.length_b   1.000
_cell.length_c   1.000
_cell.angle_alpha   90.00
_cell.angle_beta   90.00
_cell.angle_gamma   90.00
#
_symmetry.space_group_name_H-M   'P 1'
#
loop_
_entity.id
_entity.type
_entity.pdbx_description
1 polymer ?
#
loop_
_entity_poly.entity_id
_entity_poly.type
_entity_poly.pdbx_seq_one_letter_code
_entity_poly.pdbx_strand_id
1 'polypeptide(L)'
;MSASRITARILRFTSCSTSSHIFAETRSRFASPPALRRQLSYSPLMAARPPKRIKLDAGQKDTLPASQRSASDSNVADPASVRVKRAAFLSSISRSISPPGISRSGTTTPQPQNEASEDTKRTVNSRSPRPRKHSPKPVHTGSDVRSSVAEAKPASATKLLPSPFRLTTIRDLPPSKNVDSISLHDILGNPLIKEAWVFNYCFDVDWLMTHFDPDIRSNVKVKIIHGSWKNDSPNKIAIDDACRRWTNVEAATAYLPDQFGTHHSKMFVLFTHDDLAQVVIHTANILEQDWTNMTQAAWLSPMLPLLEGKQVNKPGKLGTGTRFKHDLLAYLIAYGSKTKALREQLAQFNFMSVRGALIASVPSRMKESSTTQNDDAAWDLKLWGYPSLSRALKSIVSQQQTNLSDNTIRTKSPHVVCQVSSIATLPQSWLNQFFPVFHSTLQSIPSSPAREWDSKNVSIIYPTPQNVATSLDGFASGGSIHTKAQSAAHLKQIAALRSSLCQWTKGSTKETRAGRDEAAPHIKTYVCFANKPTTKNPCPEVTWALLTSANLSQQAWGTLRAKEKEIVVQSYEIGVLVWPELFAERFEAEVASETDEDDADRDNNGAVKRNDSEKMKMIPVFGKDIPQPPHTLDATAESSGPETLVGLRIPYDLPLTPYEKSDMPWSPQGVYEQPDRWGRRWPRDFA
;
A
#
# COMPACT_ATOMS: atom_id res chain seq x y z
N MET A 1 -9.52 -79.82 0.47
CA MET A 1 -9.53 -80.17 1.91
C MET A 1 -9.50 -78.88 2.72
N SER A 2 -9.98 -78.89 3.97
CA SER A 2 -9.91 -77.82 4.99
C SER A 2 -10.08 -76.35 4.55
N ALA A 3 -11.31 -75.84 4.61
CA ALA A 3 -11.67 -74.43 4.90
C ALA A 3 -13.19 -74.28 5.06
N SER A 4 -13.66 -73.71 6.18
CA SER A 4 -15.05 -73.24 6.34
C SER A 4 -15.16 -71.80 5.81
N ARG A 5 -16.16 -71.38 5.01
CA ARG A 5 -17.63 -71.32 5.24
C ARG A 5 -17.98 -70.30 6.35
N ILE A 6 -19.02 -69.44 6.27
CA ILE A 6 -20.14 -69.21 5.31
C ILE A 6 -20.74 -67.80 5.59
N THR A 7 -21.48 -67.06 4.72
CA THR A 7 -21.40 -66.81 3.25
C THR A 7 -22.34 -65.64 2.82
N ALA A 8 -22.00 -64.93 1.73
CA ALA A 8 -22.90 -64.15 0.83
C ALA A 8 -23.57 -62.83 1.35
N ARG A 9 -23.76 -61.74 0.56
CA ARG A 9 -24.78 -61.40 -0.51
C ARG A 9 -26.22 -61.12 0.06
N ILE A 10 -27.12 -60.27 -0.47
CA ILE A 10 -27.25 -59.52 -1.75
C ILE A 10 -28.40 -58.44 -1.75
N LEU A 11 -28.31 -57.35 -2.55
CA LEU A 11 -29.41 -56.46 -3.11
C LEU A 11 -30.46 -55.84 -2.12
N ARG A 12 -31.46 -54.98 -2.46
CA ARG A 12 -31.70 -53.80 -3.39
C ARG A 12 -33.02 -53.09 -2.94
N PHE A 13 -33.47 -52.07 -3.71
CA PHE A 13 -34.88 -51.66 -3.94
C PHE A 13 -35.54 -50.80 -2.83
N THR A 14 -35.75 -49.48 -3.06
CA THR A 14 -36.97 -48.75 -3.59
C THR A 14 -38.11 -48.57 -2.58
N SER A 15 -38.97 -47.53 -2.62
CA SER A 15 -39.06 -46.27 -3.41
C SER A 15 -40.21 -45.38 -2.91
N CYS A 16 -40.12 -44.06 -3.15
CA CYS A 16 -41.23 -43.11 -3.41
C CYS A 16 -42.35 -42.88 -2.35
N SER A 17 -42.71 -41.60 -2.15
CA SER A 17 -44.08 -41.04 -2.33
C SER A 17 -44.54 -40.03 -1.26
N THR A 18 -45.15 -38.92 -1.72
CA THR A 18 -46.19 -38.05 -1.09
C THR A 18 -46.06 -37.61 0.38
N SER A 19 -46.00 -36.31 0.75
CA SER A 19 -46.84 -35.13 0.44
C SER A 19 -48.06 -34.94 1.37
N SER A 20 -48.17 -33.77 2.04
CA SER A 20 -49.43 -33.03 2.37
C SER A 20 -49.18 -31.78 3.25
N HIS A 21 -50.08 -30.78 3.15
CA HIS A 21 -50.09 -29.50 3.90
C HIS A 21 -50.64 -29.61 5.34
N ILE A 22 -50.49 -28.55 6.17
CA ILE A 22 -51.62 -27.69 6.64
C ILE A 22 -51.16 -26.48 7.50
N PHE A 23 -52.01 -25.44 7.57
CA PHE A 23 -51.87 -24.16 8.29
C PHE A 23 -51.91 -24.25 9.82
N ALA A 24 -51.38 -23.22 10.51
CA ALA A 24 -52.08 -22.49 11.60
C ALA A 24 -51.43 -21.13 11.94
N GLU A 25 -52.23 -20.07 12.11
CA GLU A 25 -51.83 -18.81 12.78
C GLU A 25 -52.11 -18.86 14.29
N THR A 26 -51.48 -17.98 15.09
CA THR A 26 -52.19 -17.26 16.19
C THR A 26 -51.42 -16.01 16.69
N ARG A 27 -52.14 -15.06 17.33
CA ARG A 27 -51.64 -13.76 17.82
C ARG A 27 -51.81 -13.59 19.33
N SER A 28 -50.83 -12.98 20.02
CA SER A 28 -50.99 -12.05 21.18
C SER A 28 -49.61 -11.42 21.48
N ARG A 29 -49.35 -10.10 21.69
CA ARG A 29 -50.00 -8.91 22.32
C ARG A 29 -49.82 -8.76 23.85
N PHE A 30 -49.43 -7.52 24.24
CA PHE A 30 -49.31 -6.93 25.60
C PHE A 30 -48.18 -7.48 26.52
N ALA A 31 -47.55 -6.73 27.44
CA ALA A 31 -47.40 -5.26 27.64
C ALA A 31 -46.21 -4.92 28.58
N SER A 32 -45.78 -3.65 28.62
CA SER A 32 -44.91 -3.02 29.66
C SER A 32 -45.75 -2.55 30.88
N PRO A 33 -45.26 -1.82 31.93
CA PRO A 33 -43.94 -1.24 32.29
C PRO A 33 -43.58 -1.58 33.78
N PRO A 34 -43.02 -0.73 34.70
CA PRO A 34 -42.22 0.51 34.63
C PRO A 34 -40.90 0.49 35.49
N ALA A 35 -40.24 1.65 35.61
CA ALA A 35 -39.04 1.89 36.43
C ALA A 35 -39.31 2.72 37.71
N LEU A 36 -38.35 2.77 38.65
CA LEU A 36 -38.41 3.64 39.84
C LEU A 36 -37.03 4.18 40.27
N ARG A 37 -37.00 5.40 40.83
CA ARG A 37 -35.83 6.09 41.41
C ARG A 37 -35.62 5.71 42.88
N ARG A 38 -34.37 5.88 43.37
CA ARG A 38 -34.10 6.50 44.69
C ARG A 38 -32.71 7.13 44.75
N GLN A 39 -32.61 8.25 45.45
CA GLN A 39 -31.35 8.82 45.98
C GLN A 39 -31.32 8.56 47.49
N LEU A 40 -30.13 8.55 48.11
CA LEU A 40 -29.76 9.49 49.17
C LEU A 40 -28.30 9.32 49.60
N SER A 41 -27.78 10.31 50.31
CA SER A 41 -26.37 10.50 50.72
C SER A 41 -26.08 10.03 52.15
N TYR A 42 -24.82 9.70 52.47
CA TYR A 42 -24.18 10.10 53.75
C TYR A 42 -22.63 10.00 53.68
N SER A 43 -21.96 10.65 54.63
CA SER A 43 -20.50 10.70 54.93
C SER A 43 -20.39 10.99 56.46
N PRO A 44 -19.22 11.20 57.14
CA PRO A 44 -17.81 11.31 56.67
C PRO A 44 -16.72 10.71 57.62
N LEU A 45 -15.42 10.99 57.34
CA LEU A 45 -14.23 10.98 58.25
C LEU A 45 -13.75 9.59 58.81
N MET A 46 -12.49 9.33 59.25
CA MET A 46 -11.27 10.12 59.55
C MET A 46 -9.95 9.29 59.40
N ALA A 47 -8.82 9.93 59.03
CA ALA A 47 -7.38 9.67 59.41
C ALA A 47 -6.71 8.24 59.24
N ALA A 48 -5.37 8.04 59.18
CA ALA A 48 -4.20 8.93 59.16
C ALA A 48 -2.85 8.29 58.61
N ARG A 49 -2.09 9.11 57.87
CA ARG A 49 -0.60 9.35 57.89
C ARG A 49 0.47 8.30 57.42
N PRO A 50 1.75 8.75 57.12
CA PRO A 50 2.66 8.08 56.16
C PRO A 50 4.16 7.94 56.58
N PRO A 51 5.03 7.47 55.67
CA PRO A 51 6.46 7.85 55.57
C PRO A 51 6.84 8.36 54.16
N LYS A 52 7.99 8.99 53.87
CA LYS A 52 9.03 9.73 54.64
C LYS A 52 9.75 10.67 53.65
N ARG A 53 10.40 11.75 54.13
CA ARG A 53 11.12 12.75 53.31
C ARG A 53 12.63 12.60 53.49
N ILE A 54 13.42 12.73 52.41
CA ILE A 54 14.88 12.87 52.47
C ILE A 54 15.27 14.34 52.23
N LYS A 55 16.40 14.74 52.80
CA LYS A 55 16.86 16.13 52.97
C LYS A 55 17.79 16.55 51.83
N LEU A 56 17.69 17.80 51.40
CA LEU A 56 18.73 18.51 50.66
C LEU A 56 19.40 19.50 51.63
N ASP A 57 20.73 19.56 51.60
CA ASP A 57 21.49 20.63 52.26
C ASP A 57 21.67 21.83 51.30
N ALA A 58 22.01 22.99 51.86
CA ALA A 58 22.01 24.25 51.15
C ALA A 58 23.23 25.10 51.50
N GLY A 59 23.71 25.88 50.52
CA GLY A 59 24.62 26.99 50.78
C GLY A 59 25.68 27.21 49.71
N GLN A 60 25.42 28.13 48.79
CA GLN A 60 26.08 29.45 48.84
C GLN A 60 25.28 30.49 48.04
N LYS A 61 25.58 31.76 48.29
CA LYS A 61 25.00 32.91 47.58
C LYS A 61 25.82 33.20 46.32
N ASP A 62 25.26 33.91 45.36
CA ASP A 62 25.74 35.27 45.07
C ASP A 62 24.75 36.08 44.19
N THR A 63 25.09 37.35 43.98
CA THR A 63 24.19 38.46 43.66
C THR A 63 23.73 38.57 42.21
N LEU A 64 22.48 38.96 42.02
CA LEU A 64 21.98 39.63 40.80
C LEU A 64 22.27 41.14 40.82
N PRO A 65 22.44 41.77 39.65
CA PRO A 65 21.89 43.09 39.37
C PRO A 65 20.76 43.02 38.33
N ALA A 66 19.83 43.99 38.33
CA ALA A 66 18.61 43.94 37.51
C ALA A 66 18.41 45.18 36.61
N SER A 67 18.34 44.95 35.29
CA SER A 67 17.65 45.77 34.27
C SER A 67 17.68 44.97 32.94
N GLN A 68 16.83 45.16 31.93
CA GLN A 68 15.82 46.20 31.62
C GLN A 68 14.44 45.59 31.30
N ARG A 69 13.49 46.36 30.76
CA ARG A 69 12.09 45.96 30.48
C ARG A 69 11.82 45.67 29.00
N SER A 70 10.88 44.74 28.75
CA SER A 70 9.87 44.71 27.67
C SER A 70 10.27 44.89 26.19
N ALA A 71 10.07 43.82 25.41
CA ALA A 71 9.65 43.85 24.01
C ALA A 71 8.74 42.63 23.71
N SER A 72 7.98 42.66 22.62
CA SER A 72 6.90 41.69 22.29
C SER A 72 7.26 40.67 21.20
N ASP A 73 6.47 39.59 21.16
CA ASP A 73 6.21 38.68 20.03
C ASP A 73 7.31 38.34 19.02
N SER A 74 7.80 37.10 19.09
CA SER A 74 7.96 36.21 17.91
C SER A 74 8.43 34.82 18.34
N ASN A 75 7.49 33.92 18.68
CA ASN A 75 7.82 32.55 19.07
C ASN A 75 8.08 31.63 17.86
N VAL A 76 8.91 32.12 16.92
CA VAL A 76 9.41 31.35 15.78
C VAL A 76 10.58 30.50 16.26
N ALA A 77 10.38 29.19 16.35
CA ALA A 77 11.45 28.28 16.74
C ALA A 77 12.59 28.32 15.71
N ASP A 78 13.83 28.55 16.18
CA ASP A 78 15.02 28.61 15.34
C ASP A 78 15.12 27.37 14.42
N PRO A 79 15.23 27.54 13.08
CA PRO A 79 15.36 26.44 12.14
C PRO A 79 16.54 25.49 12.42
N ALA A 80 17.63 25.95 13.05
CA ALA A 80 18.72 25.05 13.45
C ALA A 80 18.28 24.17 14.63
N SER A 81 17.62 24.72 15.66
CA SER A 81 17.03 23.95 16.76
C SER A 81 16.00 22.91 16.29
N VAL A 82 15.22 23.22 15.26
CA VAL A 82 14.28 22.27 14.63
C VAL A 82 15.03 21.14 13.92
N ARG A 83 16.08 21.48 13.14
CA ARG A 83 16.94 20.49 12.47
C ARG A 83 17.64 19.55 13.47
N VAL A 84 18.17 20.07 14.58
CA VAL A 84 18.81 19.25 15.63
C VAL A 84 17.80 18.32 16.30
N LYS A 85 16.60 18.83 16.67
CA LYS A 85 15.51 17.99 17.21
C LYS A 85 15.07 16.91 16.22
N ARG A 86 15.03 17.23 14.92
CA ARG A 86 14.65 16.29 13.85
C ARG A 86 15.74 15.25 13.56
N ALA A 87 17.03 15.60 13.67
CA ALA A 87 18.12 14.63 13.63
C ALA A 87 18.04 13.65 14.82
N ALA A 88 17.84 14.16 16.04
CA ALA A 88 17.63 13.34 17.24
C ALA A 88 16.35 12.47 17.17
N PHE A 89 15.31 12.94 16.49
CA PHE A 89 14.10 12.16 16.20
C PHE A 89 14.40 10.99 15.25
N LEU A 90 15.07 11.25 14.12
CA LEU A 90 15.46 10.20 13.17
C LEU A 90 16.42 9.16 13.79
N SER A 91 17.39 9.59 14.61
CA SER A 91 18.26 8.68 15.38
C SER A 91 17.58 8.01 16.58
N SER A 92 16.37 8.43 16.97
CA SER A 92 15.52 7.70 17.92
C SER A 92 14.72 6.57 17.26
N ILE A 93 14.36 6.71 15.97
CA ILE A 93 13.60 5.72 15.20
C ILE A 93 14.46 4.48 14.87
N SER A 94 15.78 4.63 14.77
CA SER A 94 16.71 3.52 14.48
C SER A 94 16.90 2.50 15.62
N ARG A 95 16.24 2.69 16.78
CA ARG A 95 16.37 1.81 17.95
C ARG A 95 15.61 0.49 17.78
N SER A 96 16.37 -0.60 17.66
CA SER A 96 15.91 -1.99 17.46
C SER A 96 14.72 -2.44 18.32
N ILE A 97 13.65 -2.88 17.66
CA ILE A 97 12.52 -3.60 18.30
C ILE A 97 12.88 -5.10 18.44
N SER A 98 13.85 -5.44 19.31
CA SER A 98 14.26 -6.83 19.63
C SER A 98 15.04 -6.87 20.97
N PRO A 99 14.99 -7.97 21.74
CA PRO A 99 15.67 -8.08 23.04
C PRO A 99 17.22 -8.11 22.93
N PRO A 100 17.95 -7.77 24.00
CA PRO A 100 19.41 -7.69 23.98
C PRO A 100 20.07 -9.07 23.88
N GLY A 101 21.00 -9.22 22.93
CA GLY A 101 21.93 -10.35 22.87
C GLY A 101 23.10 -10.13 23.84
N ILE A 102 23.52 -11.19 24.53
CA ILE A 102 24.64 -11.15 25.49
C ILE A 102 25.96 -10.99 24.73
N SER A 103 26.77 -10.02 25.15
CA SER A 103 28.05 -9.68 24.51
C SER A 103 29.14 -10.75 24.74
N ARG A 104 29.90 -11.05 23.68
CA ARG A 104 31.27 -11.60 23.72
C ARG A 104 32.10 -10.94 22.62
N SER A 105 33.40 -10.80 22.86
CA SER A 105 34.31 -9.87 22.16
C SER A 105 35.21 -10.53 21.11
N GLY A 106 35.70 -9.72 20.16
CA GLY A 106 36.76 -10.09 19.20
C GLY A 106 36.26 -10.76 17.91
N THR A 107 36.98 -10.71 16.78
CA THR A 107 38.33 -10.15 16.53
C THR A 107 38.44 -9.66 15.07
N THR A 108 39.39 -8.76 14.79
CA THR A 108 39.68 -8.14 13.48
C THR A 108 40.25 -9.08 12.41
N THR A 109 39.98 -8.80 11.13
CA THR A 109 40.72 -9.28 9.93
C THR A 109 40.37 -8.35 8.72
N PRO A 110 41.07 -8.36 7.56
CA PRO A 110 41.79 -7.15 7.13
C PRO A 110 41.39 -6.55 5.76
N GLN A 111 41.98 -5.39 5.43
CA GLN A 111 42.04 -4.81 4.09
C GLN A 111 43.09 -5.49 3.18
N PRO A 112 42.87 -5.52 1.86
CA PRO A 112 43.91 -5.45 0.83
C PRO A 112 44.25 -3.99 0.47
N GLN A 113 45.47 -3.73 -0.03
CA GLN A 113 45.96 -2.39 -0.38
C GLN A 113 45.87 -2.09 -1.89
N ASN A 114 46.12 -0.83 -2.25
CA ASN A 114 46.21 -0.35 -3.64
C ASN A 114 47.54 -0.78 -4.31
N GLU A 115 47.53 -0.85 -5.64
CA GLU A 115 48.65 -0.39 -6.46
C GLU A 115 48.14 0.62 -7.52
N ALA A 116 49.01 1.49 -8.04
CA ALA A 116 48.67 2.57 -8.95
C ALA A 116 49.82 2.87 -9.94
N SER A 117 49.53 3.49 -11.09
CA SER A 117 50.55 4.04 -12.02
C SER A 117 49.99 5.14 -12.95
N GLU A 118 50.81 6.16 -13.20
CA GLU A 118 50.63 7.41 -13.99
C GLU A 118 50.99 7.23 -15.49
N ASP A 119 50.90 8.17 -16.48
CA ASP A 119 50.24 9.50 -16.67
C ASP A 119 49.27 9.45 -17.89
N THR A 120 49.42 9.93 -19.15
CA THR A 120 50.42 10.79 -19.85
C THR A 120 49.75 11.88 -20.72
N LYS A 121 49.72 13.14 -20.22
CA LYS A 121 49.67 14.43 -20.96
C LYS A 121 48.59 14.72 -22.05
N ARG A 122 47.82 15.77 -21.74
CA ARG A 122 47.60 17.03 -22.53
C ARG A 122 47.24 16.98 -24.04
N THR A 123 46.16 17.68 -24.37
CA THR A 123 46.25 18.89 -25.23
C THR A 123 45.11 19.88 -24.93
N VAL A 124 45.30 21.14 -25.31
CA VAL A 124 44.35 22.24 -25.09
C VAL A 124 43.83 22.74 -26.44
N ASN A 125 42.53 23.05 -26.56
CA ASN A 125 42.12 24.18 -27.38
C ASN A 125 40.74 24.75 -26.99
N SER A 126 40.45 25.96 -27.48
CA SER A 126 39.36 26.81 -26.99
C SER A 126 38.45 27.33 -28.10
N ARG A 127 37.15 27.52 -27.79
CA ARG A 127 36.38 28.79 -27.96
C ARG A 127 34.86 28.55 -28.00
N SER A 128 34.13 29.45 -27.34
CA SER A 128 32.70 29.73 -27.58
C SER A 128 32.53 30.56 -28.87
N PRO A 129 31.34 30.61 -29.51
CA PRO A 129 30.36 31.60 -29.04
C PRO A 129 28.86 31.19 -29.14
N ARG A 130 28.03 31.94 -28.40
CA ARG A 130 26.56 32.08 -28.57
C ARG A 130 26.27 33.38 -29.37
N PRO A 131 25.00 33.77 -29.63
CA PRO A 131 23.89 33.02 -30.22
C PRO A 131 23.24 33.82 -31.38
N ARG A 132 22.23 33.25 -32.09
CA ARG A 132 21.21 34.06 -32.78
C ARG A 132 19.81 33.50 -32.57
N LYS A 133 18.83 34.41 -32.42
CA LYS A 133 17.38 34.16 -32.46
C LYS A 133 16.93 34.16 -33.93
N HIS A 134 15.78 33.58 -34.24
CA HIS A 134 14.63 34.28 -34.85
C HIS A 134 13.43 33.33 -34.96
N SER A 135 12.23 33.86 -34.76
CA SER A 135 10.94 33.23 -35.05
C SER A 135 10.25 33.98 -36.19
N PRO A 136 9.28 33.34 -36.87
CA PRO A 136 8.00 34.03 -37.05
C PRO A 136 6.76 33.13 -36.90
N LYS A 137 5.61 33.81 -36.74
CA LYS A 137 4.23 33.35 -37.03
C LYS A 137 3.60 34.43 -37.95
N PRO A 138 2.30 34.36 -38.30
CA PRO A 138 1.69 33.44 -39.26
C PRO A 138 1.03 34.22 -40.43
N VAL A 139 0.56 33.53 -41.47
CA VAL A 139 -0.33 34.12 -42.49
C VAL A 139 -1.46 33.15 -42.83
N HIS A 140 -2.69 33.66 -42.93
CA HIS A 140 -3.84 32.94 -43.49
C HIS A 140 -4.03 33.29 -44.96
N THR A 141 -4.26 32.28 -45.80
CA THR A 141 -4.98 32.38 -47.07
C THR A 141 -5.81 31.11 -47.24
N GLY A 142 -7.12 31.23 -47.45
CA GLY A 142 -8.01 30.09 -47.69
C GLY A 142 -8.43 29.99 -49.16
N SER A 143 -8.84 28.80 -49.56
CA SER A 143 -9.52 28.54 -50.84
C SER A 143 -10.35 27.27 -50.73
N ASP A 144 -11.67 27.37 -50.90
CA ASP A 144 -12.57 26.22 -50.86
C ASP A 144 -12.37 25.29 -52.05
N VAL A 145 -12.33 23.98 -51.79
CA VAL A 145 -12.63 22.95 -52.78
C VAL A 145 -13.56 21.92 -52.14
N ARG A 146 -14.82 21.90 -52.56
CA ARG A 146 -15.76 20.82 -52.21
C ARG A 146 -15.30 19.52 -52.88
N SER A 147 -15.06 18.48 -52.08
CA SER A 147 -15.03 17.09 -52.55
C SER A 147 -15.89 16.25 -51.60
N SER A 148 -16.96 15.66 -52.14
CA SER A 148 -17.85 14.77 -51.39
C SER A 148 -17.25 13.37 -51.35
N VAL A 149 -16.75 12.96 -50.19
CA VAL A 149 -16.35 11.58 -49.89
C VAL A 149 -17.29 11.04 -48.81
N ALA A 150 -17.77 9.81 -49.00
CA ALA A 150 -18.80 9.22 -48.14
C ALA A 150 -18.30 8.98 -46.70
N GLU A 151 -19.24 8.99 -45.74
CA GLU A 151 -18.95 8.67 -44.34
C GLU A 151 -18.50 7.22 -44.16
N ALA A 152 -17.18 7.01 -44.09
CA ALA A 152 -16.64 5.79 -43.52
C ALA A 152 -16.97 5.78 -42.02
N LYS A 153 -17.64 4.70 -41.56
CA LYS A 153 -17.87 4.50 -40.12
C LYS A 153 -16.53 4.54 -39.38
N PRO A 154 -16.42 5.25 -38.23
CA PRO A 154 -15.17 5.29 -37.48
C PRO A 154 -14.79 3.87 -37.05
N ALA A 155 -13.55 3.48 -37.35
CA ALA A 155 -12.97 2.25 -36.81
C ALA A 155 -12.98 2.29 -35.27
N SER A 156 -13.18 1.14 -34.63
CA SER A 156 -13.27 1.04 -33.17
C SER A 156 -12.02 1.60 -32.50
N ALA A 157 -12.15 2.76 -31.85
CA ALA A 157 -11.02 3.46 -31.25
C ALA A 157 -10.64 2.82 -29.90
N THR A 158 -9.38 2.41 -29.76
CA THR A 158 -8.83 1.88 -28.51
C THR A 158 -8.94 2.92 -27.39
N LYS A 159 -9.61 2.56 -26.29
CA LYS A 159 -9.83 3.43 -25.14
C LYS A 159 -8.62 3.37 -24.22
N LEU A 160 -7.99 4.52 -23.95
CA LEU A 160 -6.79 4.61 -23.11
C LEU A 160 -7.15 5.17 -21.73
N LEU A 161 -6.82 4.45 -20.67
CA LEU A 161 -7.08 4.86 -19.28
C LEU A 161 -5.78 5.09 -18.50
N PRO A 162 -5.70 6.14 -17.66
CA PRO A 162 -4.54 6.44 -16.84
C PRO A 162 -4.34 5.41 -15.74
N SER A 163 -3.14 5.41 -15.15
CA SER A 163 -2.84 4.57 -14.00
C SER A 163 -3.69 4.91 -12.77
N PRO A 164 -4.25 3.89 -12.06
CA PRO A 164 -4.94 4.11 -10.79
C PRO A 164 -3.97 4.46 -9.64
N PHE A 165 -2.66 4.35 -9.85
CA PHE A 165 -1.63 4.72 -8.87
C PHE A 165 -0.78 5.87 -9.42
N ARG A 166 -0.74 7.00 -8.70
CA ARG A 166 0.10 8.16 -9.05
C ARG A 166 1.36 8.14 -8.20
N LEU A 167 2.54 8.24 -8.81
CA LEU A 167 3.80 8.37 -8.07
C LEU A 167 3.88 9.74 -7.39
N THR A 168 4.61 9.87 -6.29
CA THR A 168 4.86 11.20 -5.71
C THR A 168 5.78 12.03 -6.60
N THR A 169 5.60 13.35 -6.54
CA THR A 169 6.54 14.33 -7.10
C THR A 169 7.87 14.25 -6.36
N ILE A 170 8.97 14.32 -7.11
CA ILE A 170 10.34 14.33 -6.56
C ILE A 170 10.96 15.69 -6.81
N ARG A 171 11.33 16.41 -5.75
CA ARG A 171 11.80 17.81 -5.82
C ARG A 171 13.03 17.96 -6.72
N ASP A 172 14.02 17.08 -6.57
CA ASP A 172 15.32 17.24 -7.23
C ASP A 172 15.43 16.46 -8.56
N LEU A 173 14.30 16.04 -9.14
CA LEU A 173 14.22 15.52 -10.50
C LEU A 173 13.56 16.55 -11.45
N PRO A 174 14.00 16.64 -12.72
CA PRO A 174 13.43 17.57 -13.69
C PRO A 174 11.92 17.29 -13.92
N PRO A 175 11.11 18.30 -14.31
CA PRO A 175 9.67 18.13 -14.53
C PRO A 175 9.29 16.98 -15.46
N SER A 176 10.14 16.62 -16.42
CA SER A 176 9.95 15.46 -17.30
C SER A 176 9.97 14.08 -16.61
N LYS A 177 10.53 13.98 -15.39
CA LYS A 177 10.47 12.79 -14.50
C LYS A 177 9.32 12.88 -13.47
N ASN A 178 8.55 13.97 -13.49
CA ASN A 178 7.41 14.27 -12.60
C ASN A 178 6.09 14.49 -13.37
N VAL A 179 6.00 14.04 -14.63
CA VAL A 179 4.72 14.09 -15.36
C VAL A 179 3.73 13.12 -14.69
N ASP A 180 2.50 13.61 -14.52
CA ASP A 180 1.38 12.99 -13.81
C ASP A 180 1.60 12.67 -12.32
N SER A 181 2.75 13.04 -11.72
CA SER A 181 3.01 12.82 -10.30
C SER A 181 2.18 13.74 -9.38
N ILE A 182 2.13 13.41 -8.08
CA ILE A 182 1.33 14.12 -7.07
C ILE A 182 2.18 14.54 -5.86
N SER A 183 2.03 15.77 -5.37
CA SER A 183 2.63 16.25 -4.11
C SER A 183 1.65 16.12 -2.94
N LEU A 184 2.12 16.37 -1.70
CA LEU A 184 1.23 16.44 -0.54
C LEU A 184 0.29 17.66 -0.59
N HIS A 185 0.74 18.76 -1.21
CA HIS A 185 -0.08 19.96 -1.42
C HIS A 185 -1.23 19.68 -2.41
N ASP A 186 -1.03 18.85 -3.43
CA ASP A 186 -2.09 18.46 -4.37
C ASP A 186 -3.18 17.57 -3.70
N ILE A 187 -2.94 17.10 -2.48
CA ILE A 187 -3.87 16.28 -1.69
C ILE A 187 -4.54 17.11 -0.57
N LEU A 188 -3.78 17.97 0.13
CA LEU A 188 -4.24 18.71 1.31
C LEU A 188 -4.49 20.20 1.09
N GLY A 189 -3.96 20.79 0.01
CA GLY A 189 -4.09 22.20 -0.34
C GLY A 189 -5.42 22.57 -1.02
N ASN A 190 -6.45 21.73 -0.90
CA ASN A 190 -7.80 22.05 -1.37
C ASN A 190 -8.52 22.89 -0.27
N PRO A 191 -8.86 24.16 -0.54
CA PRO A 191 -9.48 25.04 0.46
C PRO A 191 -10.89 24.62 0.89
N LEU A 192 -11.50 23.64 0.21
CA LEU A 192 -12.78 23.08 0.62
C LEU A 192 -12.66 22.04 1.75
N ILE A 193 -11.47 21.55 2.11
CA ILE A 193 -11.32 20.50 3.14
C ILE A 193 -11.73 21.04 4.52
N LYS A 194 -12.79 20.46 5.09
CA LYS A 194 -13.29 20.79 6.45
C LYS A 194 -12.78 19.86 7.53
N GLU A 195 -12.39 18.64 7.16
CA GLU A 195 -11.94 17.61 8.10
C GLU A 195 -11.00 16.60 7.41
N ALA A 196 -9.94 16.18 8.11
CA ALA A 196 -8.92 15.28 7.61
C ALA A 196 -8.46 14.26 8.67
N TRP A 197 -8.75 12.98 8.45
CA TRP A 197 -8.27 11.87 9.27
C TRP A 197 -6.98 11.30 8.67
N VAL A 198 -5.88 11.36 9.42
CA VAL A 198 -4.53 11.04 8.94
C VAL A 198 -4.00 9.82 9.68
N PHE A 199 -4.01 8.67 9.02
CA PHE A 199 -3.43 7.42 9.51
C PHE A 199 -1.99 7.32 9.05
N ASN A 200 -1.02 7.23 9.98
CA ASN A 200 0.38 7.02 9.63
C ASN A 200 1.23 6.37 10.75
N TYR A 201 2.50 6.13 10.47
CA TYR A 201 3.49 5.59 11.39
C TYR A 201 4.30 6.70 12.09
N CYS A 202 4.98 7.54 11.30
CA CYS A 202 5.76 8.69 11.78
C CYS A 202 5.11 10.00 11.33
N PHE A 203 5.24 11.04 12.17
CA PHE A 203 4.63 12.35 11.99
C PHE A 203 5.56 13.50 12.40
N ASP A 204 5.75 14.45 11.49
CA ASP A 204 6.03 15.86 11.78
C ASP A 204 4.71 16.62 11.55
N VAL A 205 4.00 16.90 12.65
CA VAL A 205 2.64 17.47 12.61
C VAL A 205 2.67 18.97 12.27
N ASP A 206 3.68 19.72 12.71
CA ASP A 206 3.79 21.13 12.32
C ASP A 206 4.06 21.25 10.82
N TRP A 207 4.93 20.39 10.25
CA TRP A 207 5.15 20.29 8.82
C TRP A 207 3.91 19.81 8.04
N LEU A 208 3.15 18.83 8.56
CA LEU A 208 1.87 18.43 7.97
C LEU A 208 0.92 19.62 7.81
N MET A 209 0.81 20.45 8.86
CA MET A 209 -0.09 21.60 8.85
C MET A 209 0.33 22.68 7.85
N THR A 210 1.56 22.70 7.32
CA THR A 210 1.95 23.63 6.23
C THR A 210 1.40 23.23 4.85
N HIS A 211 0.77 22.06 4.70
CA HIS A 211 0.22 21.59 3.42
C HIS A 211 -1.30 21.72 3.29
N PHE A 212 -2.00 22.16 4.34
CA PHE A 212 -3.36 22.68 4.20
C PHE A 212 -3.33 24.12 3.70
N ASP A 213 -4.36 24.51 2.94
CA ASP A 213 -4.50 25.87 2.43
C ASP A 213 -4.42 26.92 3.59
N PRO A 214 -3.63 28.01 3.45
CA PRO A 214 -3.32 28.92 4.56
C PRO A 214 -4.54 29.54 5.25
N ASP A 215 -5.63 29.80 4.52
CA ASP A 215 -6.79 30.57 4.99
C ASP A 215 -7.76 29.70 5.80
N ILE A 216 -7.79 28.39 5.51
CA ILE A 216 -8.67 27.42 6.20
C ILE A 216 -7.93 26.48 7.16
N ARG A 217 -6.59 26.42 7.12
CA ARG A 217 -5.72 25.56 7.94
C ARG A 217 -5.99 25.55 9.45
N SER A 218 -6.43 26.67 10.04
CA SER A 218 -6.80 26.74 11.47
C SER A 218 -8.18 26.13 11.78
N ASN A 219 -9.00 25.94 10.75
CA ASN A 219 -10.41 25.57 10.84
C ASN A 219 -10.64 24.10 10.43
N VAL A 220 -9.73 23.50 9.64
CA VAL A 220 -9.75 22.07 9.33
C VAL A 220 -9.68 21.24 10.61
N LYS A 221 -10.63 20.34 10.83
CA LYS A 221 -10.55 19.36 11.92
C LYS A 221 -9.58 18.24 11.53
N VAL A 222 -8.43 18.14 12.17
CA VAL A 222 -7.41 17.14 11.82
C VAL A 222 -7.32 16.06 12.89
N LYS A 223 -7.37 14.79 12.49
CA LYS A 223 -7.34 13.64 13.42
C LYS A 223 -6.17 12.71 13.11
N ILE A 224 -5.12 12.79 13.92
CA ILE A 224 -3.87 12.04 13.80
C ILE A 224 -4.02 10.64 14.42
N ILE A 225 -3.97 9.59 13.60
CA ILE A 225 -4.04 8.18 14.03
C ILE A 225 -2.65 7.52 13.90
N HIS A 226 -2.06 7.13 15.03
CA HIS A 226 -0.66 6.70 15.13
C HIS A 226 -0.44 5.44 15.99
N GLY A 227 0.73 4.81 15.88
CA GLY A 227 1.07 3.58 16.62
C GLY A 227 1.71 3.77 18.00
N SER A 228 2.25 4.96 18.31
CA SER A 228 3.01 5.18 19.55
C SER A 228 2.15 5.16 20.82
N TRP A 229 2.04 3.97 21.44
CA TRP A 229 1.32 3.72 22.71
C TRP A 229 2.16 3.93 23.96
N LYS A 230 3.47 4.06 23.81
CA LYS A 230 4.41 4.36 24.88
C LYS A 230 4.46 5.87 25.12
N ASN A 231 3.99 6.32 26.28
CA ASN A 231 3.97 7.74 26.68
C ASN A 231 5.37 8.37 26.75
N ASP A 232 6.39 7.56 27.04
CA ASP A 232 7.81 7.91 27.09
C ASP A 232 8.49 7.91 25.71
N SER A 233 7.81 7.46 24.65
CA SER A 233 8.43 7.41 23.31
C SER A 233 8.52 8.80 22.67
N PRO A 234 9.68 9.21 22.10
CA PRO A 234 9.85 10.54 21.51
C PRO A 234 8.80 10.89 20.45
N ASN A 235 8.36 9.92 19.64
CA ASN A 235 7.30 10.11 18.65
C ASN A 235 5.93 10.41 19.29
N LYS A 236 5.59 9.83 20.45
CA LYS A 236 4.35 10.17 21.18
C LYS A 236 4.42 11.59 21.74
N ILE A 237 5.54 11.94 22.36
CA ILE A 237 5.76 13.26 22.95
C ILE A 237 5.70 14.34 21.86
N ALA A 238 6.40 14.15 20.73
CA ALA A 238 6.39 15.08 19.61
C ALA A 238 4.98 15.31 19.01
N ILE A 239 4.19 14.24 18.85
CA ILE A 239 2.80 14.32 18.39
C ILE A 239 1.93 15.08 19.41
N ASP A 240 2.00 14.70 20.70
CA ASP A 240 1.19 15.36 21.75
C ASP A 240 1.55 16.85 21.91
N ASP A 241 2.83 17.19 21.81
CA ASP A 241 3.32 18.56 21.89
C ASP A 241 2.82 19.40 20.69
N ALA A 242 2.73 18.82 19.50
CA ALA A 242 2.19 19.49 18.32
C ALA A 242 0.67 19.63 18.36
N CYS A 243 -0.07 18.62 18.82
CA CYS A 243 -1.51 18.73 19.05
C CYS A 243 -1.86 19.75 20.17
N ARG A 244 -0.89 20.12 21.03
CA ARG A 244 -1.03 21.25 21.97
C ARG A 244 -0.70 22.62 21.35
N ARG A 245 -0.05 22.68 20.18
CA ARG A 245 0.14 23.92 19.39
C ARG A 245 -1.05 24.21 18.49
N TRP A 246 -1.62 23.18 17.88
CA TRP A 246 -2.73 23.29 16.93
C TRP A 246 -4.05 22.87 17.58
N THR A 247 -4.86 23.83 18.01
CA THR A 247 -6.14 23.61 18.71
C THR A 247 -7.18 22.85 17.88
N ASN A 248 -7.00 22.77 16.56
CA ASN A 248 -7.81 22.03 15.60
C ASN A 248 -7.28 20.62 15.27
N VAL A 249 -6.17 20.18 15.90
CA VAL A 249 -5.54 18.88 15.66
C VAL A 249 -5.64 17.99 16.91
N GLU A 250 -6.28 16.83 16.78
CA GLU A 250 -6.35 15.82 17.85
C GLU A 250 -5.57 14.56 17.48
N ALA A 251 -4.96 13.90 18.47
CA ALA A 251 -4.33 12.58 18.30
C ALA A 251 -5.20 11.43 18.85
N ALA A 252 -5.03 10.22 18.31
CA ALA A 252 -5.52 8.98 18.90
C ALA A 252 -4.63 7.78 18.54
N THR A 253 -4.26 6.99 19.55
CA THR A 253 -3.35 5.84 19.35
C THR A 253 -4.10 4.58 18.93
N ALA A 254 -3.67 3.91 17.86
CA ALA A 254 -4.15 2.59 17.47
C ALA A 254 -3.84 1.53 18.57
N TYR A 255 -4.60 0.42 18.63
CA TYR A 255 -4.39 -0.62 19.64
C TYR A 255 -3.44 -1.69 19.11
N LEU A 256 -2.26 -1.79 19.70
CA LEU A 256 -1.23 -2.77 19.34
C LEU A 256 -1.01 -3.77 20.49
N PRO A 257 -1.63 -4.97 20.45
CA PRO A 257 -1.50 -5.97 21.51
C PRO A 257 -0.14 -6.69 21.51
N ASP A 258 0.49 -6.81 20.35
CA ASP A 258 1.79 -7.47 20.17
C ASP A 258 2.95 -6.46 20.26
N GLN A 259 3.98 -6.78 21.05
CA GLN A 259 5.16 -5.92 21.24
C GLN A 259 5.95 -5.63 19.94
N PHE A 260 5.79 -6.47 18.92
CA PHE A 260 6.40 -6.32 17.59
C PHE A 260 5.40 -5.83 16.52
N GLY A 261 4.15 -5.55 16.91
CA GLY A 261 3.13 -4.99 16.05
C GLY A 261 3.35 -3.50 15.80
N THR A 262 3.01 -3.02 14.60
CA THR A 262 3.17 -1.61 14.21
C THR A 262 1.88 -1.08 13.59
N HIS A 263 1.54 0.19 13.85
CA HIS A 263 0.57 0.90 13.02
C HIS A 263 1.30 1.50 11.83
N HIS A 264 1.30 0.78 10.71
CA HIS A 264 2.12 1.12 9.55
C HIS A 264 1.30 1.61 8.34
N SER A 265 -0.02 1.38 8.37
CA SER A 265 -1.03 1.95 7.47
C SER A 265 -0.89 3.44 7.25
N LYS A 266 -1.14 3.86 6.02
CA LYS A 266 -0.88 5.20 5.48
C LYS A 266 -2.07 5.64 4.62
N MET A 267 -2.95 6.44 5.22
CA MET A 267 -4.22 6.82 4.62
C MET A 267 -4.68 8.19 5.08
N PHE A 268 -5.16 9.00 4.14
CA PHE A 268 -6.03 10.14 4.43
C PHE A 268 -7.49 9.75 4.20
N VAL A 269 -8.38 10.19 5.07
CA VAL A 269 -9.80 10.36 4.73
C VAL A 269 -10.13 11.84 4.89
N LEU A 270 -10.53 12.46 3.79
CA LEU A 270 -10.81 13.89 3.69
C LEU A 270 -12.31 14.10 3.52
N PHE A 271 -12.84 15.16 4.11
CA PHE A 271 -14.22 15.64 3.89
C PHE A 271 -14.20 17.12 3.55
N THR A 272 -15.09 17.54 2.66
CA THR A 272 -15.10 18.90 2.12
C THR A 272 -16.40 19.67 2.42
N HIS A 273 -16.37 21.00 2.30
CA HIS A 273 -17.49 21.91 2.56
C HIS A 273 -18.68 21.74 1.61
N ASP A 274 -18.45 21.21 0.41
CA ASP A 274 -19.45 20.82 -0.60
C ASP A 274 -19.98 19.38 -0.42
N ASP A 275 -19.81 18.81 0.77
CA ASP A 275 -20.28 17.47 1.17
C ASP A 275 -19.82 16.33 0.24
N LEU A 276 -18.55 16.39 -0.14
CA LEU A 276 -17.81 15.27 -0.72
C LEU A 276 -16.87 14.65 0.33
N ALA A 277 -16.48 13.40 0.10
CA ALA A 277 -15.41 12.70 0.81
C ALA A 277 -14.37 12.15 -0.17
N GLN A 278 -13.14 11.95 0.30
CA GLN A 278 -12.11 11.24 -0.47
C GLN A 278 -11.29 10.32 0.44
N VAL A 279 -10.95 9.13 -0.07
CA VAL A 279 -10.05 8.17 0.58
C VAL A 279 -8.77 8.10 -0.24
N VAL A 280 -7.63 8.40 0.38
CA VAL A 280 -6.31 8.36 -0.26
C VAL A 280 -5.42 7.39 0.49
N ILE A 281 -4.96 6.33 -0.19
CA ILE A 281 -4.09 5.29 0.38
C ILE A 281 -2.70 5.43 -0.27
N HIS A 282 -1.66 5.61 0.54
CA HIS A 282 -0.33 6.02 0.08
C HIS A 282 0.80 5.27 0.80
N THR A 283 2.05 5.45 0.39
CA THR A 283 3.20 4.74 0.99
C THR A 283 4.12 5.59 1.85
N ALA A 284 3.93 6.91 1.83
CA ALA A 284 4.77 7.89 2.53
C ALA A 284 4.43 8.04 4.03
N ASN A 285 5.44 8.19 4.87
CA ASN A 285 5.28 8.73 6.22
C ASN A 285 4.89 10.21 6.17
N ILE A 286 4.34 10.78 7.26
CA ILE A 286 4.14 12.23 7.35
C ILE A 286 5.46 12.87 7.81
N LEU A 287 6.46 12.86 6.92
CA LEU A 287 7.77 13.46 7.10
C LEU A 287 8.21 14.09 5.78
N GLU A 288 8.82 15.27 5.82
CA GLU A 288 9.30 15.98 4.62
C GLU A 288 10.18 15.11 3.71
N GLN A 289 11.11 14.34 4.29
CA GLN A 289 12.00 13.43 3.56
C GLN A 289 11.21 12.43 2.69
N ASP A 290 10.18 11.81 3.28
CA ASP A 290 9.33 10.82 2.63
C ASP A 290 8.57 11.40 1.41
N TRP A 291 8.29 12.71 1.38
CA TRP A 291 7.58 13.39 0.29
C TRP A 291 8.48 14.25 -0.61
N THR A 292 9.79 14.33 -0.34
CA THR A 292 10.72 15.19 -1.08
C THR A 292 11.46 14.45 -2.20
N ASN A 293 12.23 13.43 -1.84
CA ASN A 293 13.19 12.77 -2.73
C ASN A 293 13.12 11.22 -2.72
N MET A 294 12.22 10.66 -1.91
CA MET A 294 11.94 9.22 -1.89
C MET A 294 10.81 8.88 -2.86
N THR A 295 10.94 7.76 -3.59
CA THR A 295 9.86 7.28 -4.46
C THR A 295 8.77 6.63 -3.62
N GLN A 296 7.58 7.23 -3.70
CA GLN A 296 6.32 6.79 -3.09
C GLN A 296 5.23 6.72 -4.17
N ALA A 297 4.04 6.23 -3.81
CA ALA A 297 2.83 6.46 -4.60
C ALA A 297 1.60 6.65 -3.70
N ALA A 298 0.53 7.14 -4.33
CA ALA A 298 -0.82 7.21 -3.77
C ALA A 298 -1.84 6.62 -4.77
N TRP A 299 -2.80 5.88 -4.24
CA TRP A 299 -4.11 5.65 -4.84
C TRP A 299 -5.08 6.66 -4.23
N LEU A 300 -5.85 7.33 -5.09
CA LEU A 300 -6.90 8.25 -4.67
C LEU A 300 -8.25 7.69 -5.14
N SER A 301 -9.24 7.65 -4.25
CA SER A 301 -10.62 7.47 -4.70
C SER A 301 -11.04 8.65 -5.59
N PRO A 302 -12.05 8.47 -6.45
CA PRO A 302 -12.85 9.60 -6.91
C PRO A 302 -13.38 10.42 -5.72
N MET A 303 -13.84 11.64 -5.97
CA MET A 303 -14.66 12.33 -4.98
C MET A 303 -15.97 11.55 -4.80
N LEU A 304 -16.31 11.30 -3.55
CA LEU A 304 -17.44 10.48 -3.12
C LEU A 304 -18.55 11.44 -2.65
N PRO A 305 -19.69 11.55 -3.35
CA PRO A 305 -20.80 12.39 -2.89
C PRO A 305 -21.54 11.73 -1.72
N LEU A 306 -22.48 12.43 -1.09
CA LEU A 306 -23.45 11.80 -0.19
C LEU A 306 -24.29 10.73 -0.91
N LEU A 307 -24.86 9.79 -0.16
CA LEU A 307 -25.79 8.80 -0.67
C LEU A 307 -27.18 9.41 -0.88
N GLU A 308 -27.66 9.35 -2.12
CA GLU A 308 -29.06 9.54 -2.46
C GLU A 308 -29.83 8.23 -2.22
N GLY A 309 -30.87 8.27 -1.40
CA GLY A 309 -31.76 7.12 -1.15
C GLY A 309 -31.33 6.17 -0.02
N LYS A 310 -31.60 4.87 -0.18
CA LYS A 310 -31.42 3.85 0.86
C LYS A 310 -30.00 3.26 0.86
N GLN A 311 -29.48 2.97 2.05
CA GLN A 311 -28.20 2.26 2.21
C GLN A 311 -28.27 0.84 1.64
N VAL A 312 -27.32 0.50 0.76
CA VAL A 312 -27.08 -0.88 0.32
C VAL A 312 -26.33 -1.62 1.44
N ASN A 313 -27.05 -2.46 2.18
CA ASN A 313 -26.52 -3.13 3.37
C ASN A 313 -25.73 -4.43 3.07
N LYS A 314 -25.91 -5.04 1.89
CA LYS A 314 -25.14 -6.21 1.45
C LYS A 314 -23.77 -5.78 0.90
N PRO A 315 -22.67 -6.52 1.16
CA PRO A 315 -21.40 -6.29 0.47
C PRO A 315 -21.52 -6.62 -1.03
N GLY A 316 -20.94 -5.79 -1.90
CA GLY A 316 -20.90 -6.06 -3.34
C GLY A 316 -19.83 -7.07 -3.78
N LYS A 317 -19.77 -7.31 -5.09
CA LYS A 317 -18.71 -8.08 -5.77
C LYS A 317 -17.32 -7.47 -5.49
N LEU A 318 -16.30 -8.32 -5.35
CA LEU A 318 -14.91 -7.89 -5.14
C LEU A 318 -14.48 -6.85 -6.20
N GLY A 319 -13.99 -5.68 -5.77
CA GLY A 319 -13.54 -4.60 -6.65
C GLY A 319 -14.55 -3.47 -6.85
N THR A 320 -15.83 -3.69 -6.49
CA THR A 320 -16.88 -2.66 -6.53
C THR A 320 -16.77 -1.68 -5.38
N GLY A 321 -17.30 -0.47 -5.56
CA GLY A 321 -17.30 0.57 -4.52
C GLY A 321 -18.08 0.21 -3.26
N THR A 322 -19.24 -0.45 -3.39
CA THR A 322 -20.02 -0.94 -2.24
C THR A 322 -19.23 -1.97 -1.43
N ARG A 323 -18.45 -2.83 -2.10
CA ARG A 323 -17.53 -3.76 -1.43
C ARG A 323 -16.38 -3.04 -0.73
N PHE A 324 -15.71 -2.11 -1.41
CA PHE A 324 -14.62 -1.32 -0.83
C PHE A 324 -15.09 -0.56 0.42
N LYS A 325 -16.30 0.02 0.40
CA LYS A 325 -16.93 0.66 1.56
C LYS A 325 -17.12 -0.30 2.74
N HIS A 326 -17.66 -1.51 2.48
CA HIS A 326 -17.83 -2.53 3.52
C HIS A 326 -16.48 -2.91 4.15
N ASP A 327 -15.47 -3.24 3.34
CA ASP A 327 -14.16 -3.68 3.83
C ASP A 327 -13.43 -2.54 4.57
N LEU A 328 -13.56 -1.28 4.11
CA LEU A 328 -13.00 -0.10 4.79
C LEU A 328 -13.67 0.17 6.14
N LEU A 329 -15.00 0.08 6.22
CA LEU A 329 -15.71 0.21 7.49
C LEU A 329 -15.35 -0.94 8.46
N ALA A 330 -15.20 -2.17 7.96
CA ALA A 330 -14.74 -3.31 8.74
C ALA A 330 -13.30 -3.13 9.27
N TYR A 331 -12.40 -2.58 8.44
CA TYR A 331 -11.04 -2.21 8.84
C TYR A 331 -11.06 -1.11 9.91
N LEU A 332 -11.85 -0.05 9.72
CA LEU A 332 -11.98 1.03 10.69
C LEU A 332 -12.62 0.59 12.01
N ILE A 333 -13.43 -0.48 12.05
CA ILE A 333 -13.97 -1.06 13.30
C ILE A 333 -12.83 -1.55 14.22
N ALA A 334 -11.70 -2.00 13.65
CA ALA A 334 -10.56 -2.51 14.44
C ALA A 334 -9.81 -1.44 15.26
N TYR A 335 -10.19 -0.17 15.16
CA TYR A 335 -9.71 0.93 16.00
C TYR A 335 -10.67 1.24 17.17
N GLY A 336 -11.80 0.53 17.27
CA GLY A 336 -12.78 0.64 18.35
C GLY A 336 -13.55 1.97 18.32
N SER A 337 -13.60 2.65 19.46
CA SER A 337 -14.27 3.96 19.61
C SER A 337 -13.55 5.11 18.89
N LYS A 338 -12.23 5.01 18.69
CA LYS A 338 -11.37 6.11 18.22
C LYS A 338 -11.70 6.60 16.81
N THR A 339 -12.27 5.74 15.98
CA THR A 339 -12.74 6.01 14.61
C THR A 339 -14.27 5.92 14.50
N LYS A 340 -15.01 5.95 15.62
CA LYS A 340 -16.48 5.80 15.60
C LYS A 340 -17.14 6.87 14.72
N ALA A 341 -16.84 8.15 14.98
CA ALA A 341 -17.33 9.27 14.19
C ALA A 341 -16.97 9.13 12.70
N LEU A 342 -15.71 8.82 12.37
CA LEU A 342 -15.27 8.57 10.99
C LEU A 342 -16.11 7.50 10.28
N ARG A 343 -16.48 6.41 10.95
CA ARG A 343 -17.33 5.36 10.36
C ARG A 343 -18.77 5.82 10.16
N GLU A 344 -19.34 6.52 11.14
CA GLU A 344 -20.71 7.05 11.07
C GLU A 344 -20.82 8.14 9.99
N GLN A 345 -19.75 8.89 9.75
CA GLN A 345 -19.61 9.86 8.67
C GLN A 345 -19.43 9.17 7.31
N LEU A 346 -18.42 8.30 7.14
CA LEU A 346 -18.20 7.53 5.90
C LEU A 346 -19.39 6.65 5.49
N ALA A 347 -20.20 6.19 6.44
CA ALA A 347 -21.43 5.46 6.13
C ALA A 347 -22.41 6.28 5.28
N GLN A 348 -22.38 7.62 5.34
CA GLN A 348 -23.29 8.50 4.60
C GLN A 348 -22.86 8.75 3.14
N PHE A 349 -21.64 8.39 2.75
CA PHE A 349 -21.10 8.67 1.41
C PHE A 349 -21.31 7.51 0.42
N ASN A 350 -21.47 7.86 -0.86
CA ASN A 350 -21.61 6.95 -1.97
C ASN A 350 -20.24 6.56 -2.50
N PHE A 351 -19.94 5.26 -2.47
CA PHE A 351 -18.66 4.73 -2.93
C PHE A 351 -18.72 4.15 -4.35
N MET A 352 -19.87 4.08 -5.04
CA MET A 352 -20.04 3.32 -6.29
C MET A 352 -18.94 3.56 -7.33
N SER A 353 -18.53 4.82 -7.54
CA SER A 353 -17.46 5.22 -8.46
C SER A 353 -16.07 4.62 -8.19
N VAL A 354 -15.83 4.06 -7.00
CA VAL A 354 -14.57 3.40 -6.64
C VAL A 354 -14.36 2.13 -7.45
N ARG A 355 -13.11 1.92 -7.90
CA ARG A 355 -12.61 0.71 -8.54
C ARG A 355 -11.36 0.22 -7.82
N GLY A 356 -11.41 -1.00 -7.30
CA GLY A 356 -10.32 -1.65 -6.56
C GLY A 356 -10.81 -2.41 -5.34
N ALA A 357 -10.03 -3.39 -4.89
CA ALA A 357 -10.29 -4.14 -3.66
C ALA A 357 -9.36 -3.68 -2.53
N LEU A 358 -9.90 -3.50 -1.33
CA LEU A 358 -9.11 -3.16 -0.14
C LEU A 358 -8.38 -4.40 0.37
N ILE A 359 -7.05 -4.38 0.34
CA ILE A 359 -6.20 -5.42 0.95
C ILE A 359 -5.52 -4.80 2.18
N ALA A 360 -5.96 -5.22 3.37
CA ALA A 360 -5.53 -4.64 4.63
C ALA A 360 -5.14 -5.70 5.66
N SER A 361 -4.40 -5.25 6.67
CA SER A 361 -3.99 -6.03 7.84
C SER A 361 -4.43 -5.33 9.12
N VAL A 362 -4.79 -6.13 10.11
CA VAL A 362 -5.23 -5.70 11.44
C VAL A 362 -4.58 -6.65 12.47
N PRO A 363 -4.08 -6.17 13.62
CA PRO A 363 -3.61 -7.03 14.69
C PRO A 363 -4.73 -7.98 15.15
N SER A 364 -4.60 -9.28 14.82
CA SER A 364 -5.71 -10.22 14.86
C SER A 364 -5.26 -11.68 14.85
N ARG A 365 -6.17 -12.57 15.25
CA ARG A 365 -6.03 -14.02 15.23
C ARG A 365 -7.21 -14.61 14.48
N MET A 366 -6.94 -15.37 13.43
CA MET A 366 -7.94 -16.02 12.58
C MET A 366 -7.74 -17.53 12.67
N LYS A 367 -8.82 -18.30 12.83
CA LYS A 367 -8.73 -19.77 12.76
C LYS A 367 -8.34 -20.20 11.35
N GLU A 368 -7.41 -21.14 11.21
CA GLU A 368 -6.93 -21.64 9.91
C GLU A 368 -8.09 -22.07 8.99
N SER A 369 -9.10 -22.74 9.56
CA SER A 369 -10.32 -23.18 8.85
C SER A 369 -11.19 -22.06 8.27
N SER A 370 -11.02 -20.81 8.69
CA SER A 370 -11.70 -19.65 8.07
C SER A 370 -11.11 -19.28 6.70
N THR A 371 -9.97 -19.87 6.30
CA THR A 371 -9.33 -19.61 5.00
C THR A 371 -9.68 -20.63 3.92
N THR A 372 -10.43 -21.68 4.30
CA THR A 372 -10.83 -22.80 3.45
C THR A 372 -12.34 -22.91 3.24
N GLN A 373 -13.13 -21.94 3.74
CA GLN A 373 -14.56 -21.82 3.44
C GLN A 373 -14.73 -21.10 2.10
N ASN A 374 -15.53 -21.68 1.20
CA ASN A 374 -15.70 -21.21 -0.18
C ASN A 374 -17.09 -20.64 -0.48
N ASP A 375 -18.09 -20.91 0.36
CA ASP A 375 -19.49 -20.47 0.17
C ASP A 375 -19.63 -18.97 0.41
N ASP A 376 -20.74 -18.33 0.00
CA ASP A 376 -20.89 -16.86 0.06
C ASP A 376 -20.78 -16.27 1.48
N ALA A 377 -21.14 -17.04 2.51
CA ALA A 377 -20.91 -16.68 3.91
C ALA A 377 -19.41 -16.44 4.25
N ALA A 378 -18.49 -16.95 3.43
CA ALA A 378 -17.06 -16.70 3.54
C ALA A 378 -16.67 -15.24 3.23
N TRP A 379 -17.54 -14.43 2.62
CA TRP A 379 -17.27 -13.02 2.31
C TRP A 379 -17.46 -12.06 3.50
N ASP A 380 -18.30 -12.42 4.47
CA ASP A 380 -18.43 -11.72 5.76
C ASP A 380 -17.29 -12.07 6.74
N LEU A 381 -16.48 -13.09 6.43
CA LEU A 381 -15.29 -13.42 7.21
C LEU A 381 -14.27 -12.30 7.11
N LYS A 382 -13.92 -11.73 8.28
CA LYS A 382 -12.93 -10.67 8.46
C LYS A 382 -11.51 -11.23 8.36
N LEU A 383 -11.13 -11.59 7.13
CA LEU A 383 -9.78 -12.01 6.77
C LEU A 383 -8.87 -10.80 6.57
N TRP A 384 -7.65 -10.87 7.11
CA TRP A 384 -6.64 -9.81 7.10
C TRP A 384 -5.30 -10.36 6.63
N GLY A 385 -4.46 -9.57 5.96
CA GLY A 385 -3.16 -10.03 5.45
C GLY A 385 -3.27 -11.09 4.36
N TYR A 386 -2.38 -12.10 4.37
CA TYR A 386 -2.26 -13.07 3.26
C TYR A 386 -3.54 -13.90 3.01
N PRO A 387 -4.37 -14.28 4.00
CA PRO A 387 -5.67 -14.89 3.75
C PRO A 387 -6.62 -14.01 2.94
N SER A 388 -6.66 -12.71 3.21
CA SER A 388 -7.53 -11.76 2.49
C SER A 388 -7.06 -11.60 1.05
N LEU A 389 -5.75 -11.45 0.86
CA LEU A 389 -5.11 -11.44 -0.46
C LEU A 389 -5.36 -12.77 -1.22
N SER A 390 -5.24 -13.92 -0.56
CA SER A 390 -5.49 -15.23 -1.18
C SER A 390 -6.94 -15.37 -1.65
N ARG A 391 -7.92 -14.95 -0.84
CA ARG A 391 -9.33 -14.90 -1.22
C ARG A 391 -9.54 -13.99 -2.44
N ALA A 392 -8.97 -12.78 -2.42
CA ALA A 392 -9.10 -11.83 -3.52
C ALA A 392 -8.48 -12.35 -4.83
N LEU A 393 -7.25 -12.87 -4.79
CA LEU A 393 -6.57 -13.39 -5.97
C LEU A 393 -7.25 -14.65 -6.55
N LYS A 394 -7.87 -15.50 -5.72
CA LYS A 394 -8.70 -16.62 -6.20
C LYS A 394 -9.85 -16.10 -7.06
N SER A 395 -10.61 -15.12 -6.57
CA SER A 395 -11.77 -14.55 -7.28
C SER A 395 -11.39 -13.90 -8.61
N ILE A 396 -10.29 -13.15 -8.65
CA ILE A 396 -9.78 -12.52 -9.89
C ILE A 396 -9.43 -13.59 -10.93
N VAL A 397 -8.70 -14.64 -10.52
CA VAL A 397 -8.30 -15.71 -11.45
C VAL A 397 -9.50 -16.55 -11.91
N SER A 398 -10.51 -16.76 -11.08
CA SER A 398 -11.77 -17.40 -11.52
C SER A 398 -12.48 -16.58 -12.60
N GLN A 399 -12.58 -15.25 -12.43
CA GLN A 399 -13.18 -14.34 -13.43
C GLN A 399 -12.37 -14.33 -14.74
N GLN A 400 -11.04 -14.37 -14.65
CA GLN A 400 -10.15 -14.45 -15.82
C GLN A 400 -10.25 -15.80 -16.55
N GLN A 401 -10.58 -16.89 -15.86
CA GLN A 401 -10.80 -18.21 -16.48
C GLN A 401 -12.17 -18.37 -17.13
N THR A 402 -13.24 -17.74 -16.60
CA THR A 402 -14.58 -17.83 -17.21
C THR A 402 -14.72 -17.07 -18.52
N ASN A 403 -13.88 -16.05 -18.74
CA ASN A 403 -13.99 -15.14 -19.89
C ASN A 403 -13.19 -15.58 -21.12
N LEU A 404 -12.54 -16.75 -21.09
CA LEU A 404 -11.66 -17.22 -22.15
C LEU A 404 -12.00 -18.65 -22.59
N SER A 405 -12.64 -18.76 -23.76
CA SER A 405 -12.81 -20.01 -24.50
C SER A 405 -11.54 -20.48 -25.21
N ASP A 406 -10.45 -19.71 -25.12
CA ASP A 406 -9.22 -19.91 -25.88
C ASP A 406 -8.18 -20.75 -25.13
N ASN A 407 -7.59 -21.72 -25.82
CA ASN A 407 -6.74 -22.76 -25.24
C ASN A 407 -5.29 -22.27 -24.96
N THR A 408 -5.00 -21.00 -25.25
CA THR A 408 -3.67 -20.38 -25.21
C THR A 408 -3.13 -20.12 -23.81
N ILE A 409 -4.00 -20.01 -22.78
CA ILE A 409 -3.62 -19.68 -21.39
C ILE A 409 -2.56 -20.65 -20.83
N ARG A 410 -2.61 -21.92 -21.22
CA ARG A 410 -1.74 -23.01 -20.73
C ARG A 410 -0.23 -22.82 -20.95
N THR A 411 0.19 -21.72 -21.59
CA THR A 411 1.59 -21.42 -21.94
C THR A 411 2.19 -20.22 -21.19
N LYS A 412 1.39 -19.36 -20.53
CA LYS A 412 1.91 -18.18 -19.82
C LYS A 412 2.43 -18.54 -18.41
N SER A 413 3.62 -18.05 -18.06
CA SER A 413 4.31 -18.35 -16.79
C SER A 413 4.33 -17.09 -15.91
N PRO A 414 3.37 -16.94 -14.96
CA PRO A 414 3.16 -15.70 -14.22
C PRO A 414 4.37 -15.35 -13.36
N HIS A 415 4.75 -14.07 -13.34
CA HIS A 415 5.91 -13.58 -12.59
C HIS A 415 5.55 -12.40 -11.70
N VAL A 416 5.87 -12.49 -10.41
CA VAL A 416 5.52 -11.49 -9.40
C VAL A 416 6.74 -10.65 -9.07
N VAL A 417 6.57 -9.33 -9.09
CA VAL A 417 7.59 -8.37 -8.65
C VAL A 417 7.13 -7.73 -7.34
N CYS A 418 7.86 -8.07 -6.27
CA CYS A 418 7.71 -7.55 -4.92
C CYS A 418 8.74 -6.44 -4.69
N GLN A 419 8.37 -5.18 -4.92
CA GLN A 419 9.19 -4.05 -4.49
C GLN A 419 8.80 -3.70 -3.04
N VAL A 420 9.78 -3.60 -2.14
CA VAL A 420 9.55 -3.24 -0.73
C VAL A 420 10.68 -2.36 -0.17
N SER A 421 10.38 -1.60 0.89
CA SER A 421 11.37 -0.80 1.62
C SER A 421 11.94 -1.52 2.86
N SER A 422 11.37 -2.67 3.23
CA SER A 422 11.88 -3.50 4.32
C SER A 422 11.70 -5.00 4.08
N ILE A 423 12.68 -5.76 4.56
CA ILE A 423 12.67 -7.22 4.62
C ILE A 423 12.93 -7.63 6.07
N ALA A 424 11.96 -8.32 6.68
CA ALA A 424 12.09 -8.83 8.05
C ALA A 424 12.96 -10.11 8.10
N THR A 425 13.03 -10.75 9.26
CA THR A 425 13.52 -12.14 9.33
C THR A 425 12.40 -13.07 8.83
N LEU A 426 12.66 -13.82 7.76
CA LEU A 426 11.66 -14.62 7.04
C LEU A 426 12.02 -16.11 7.11
N PRO A 427 11.30 -16.93 7.90
CA PRO A 427 11.49 -18.38 7.92
C PRO A 427 11.20 -19.01 6.55
N GLN A 428 11.98 -20.00 6.11
CA GLN A 428 11.74 -20.70 4.84
C GLN A 428 10.33 -21.32 4.78
N SER A 429 9.80 -21.82 5.91
CA SER A 429 8.43 -22.32 6.02
C SER A 429 7.38 -21.24 5.76
N TRP A 430 7.66 -19.99 6.11
CA TRP A 430 6.79 -18.86 5.80
C TRP A 430 6.95 -18.40 4.34
N LEU A 431 8.14 -18.48 3.75
CA LEU A 431 8.32 -18.24 2.31
C LEU A 431 7.57 -19.28 1.46
N ASN A 432 7.68 -20.56 1.81
CA ASN A 432 6.92 -21.68 1.25
C ASN A 432 5.39 -21.58 1.51
N GLN A 433 4.94 -20.70 2.40
CA GLN A 433 3.52 -20.40 2.61
C GLN A 433 3.08 -19.17 1.81
N PHE A 434 3.83 -18.07 1.90
CA PHE A 434 3.44 -16.75 1.42
C PHE A 434 3.60 -16.61 -0.10
N PHE A 435 4.76 -16.97 -0.68
CA PHE A 435 4.95 -16.78 -2.12
C PHE A 435 3.99 -17.62 -2.98
N PRO A 436 3.64 -18.87 -2.60
CA PRO A 436 2.58 -19.60 -3.30
C PRO A 436 1.21 -18.91 -3.30
N VAL A 437 0.88 -17.98 -2.38
CA VAL A 437 -0.41 -17.24 -2.41
C VAL A 437 -0.61 -16.49 -3.74
N PHE A 438 0.47 -16.01 -4.35
CA PHE A 438 0.42 -15.28 -5.62
C PHE A 438 0.23 -16.18 -6.86
N HIS A 439 0.44 -17.50 -6.74
CA HIS A 439 0.49 -18.43 -7.87
C HIS A 439 -0.43 -19.67 -7.73
N SER A 440 -0.82 -20.06 -6.51
CA SER A 440 -1.65 -21.25 -6.23
C SER A 440 -3.10 -21.10 -6.68
N THR A 441 -3.49 -19.90 -7.08
CA THR A 441 -4.73 -19.58 -7.79
C THR A 441 -4.74 -20.13 -9.22
N LEU A 442 -3.56 -20.38 -9.83
CA LEU A 442 -3.40 -20.75 -11.24
C LEU A 442 -3.07 -22.24 -11.45
N GLN A 443 -3.11 -23.09 -10.41
CA GLN A 443 -2.82 -24.54 -10.52
C GLN A 443 -3.82 -25.41 -9.75
N SER A 444 -4.83 -25.93 -10.44
CA SER A 444 -5.94 -26.74 -9.92
C SER A 444 -5.57 -28.23 -9.70
N ILE A 445 -4.49 -28.52 -8.96
CA ILE A 445 -4.06 -29.91 -8.66
C ILE A 445 -3.70 -30.08 -7.16
N PRO A 446 -4.61 -30.63 -6.33
CA PRO A 446 -4.43 -30.74 -4.87
C PRO A 446 -3.73 -32.05 -4.43
N SER A 447 -2.65 -32.45 -5.09
CA SER A 447 -1.99 -33.76 -4.88
C SER A 447 -0.46 -33.74 -4.74
N SER A 448 0.11 -32.59 -4.38
CA SER A 448 1.55 -32.47 -4.05
C SER A 448 1.75 -32.14 -2.56
N PRO A 449 2.84 -32.59 -1.91
CA PRO A 449 3.26 -32.02 -0.63
C PRO A 449 3.54 -30.51 -0.80
N ALA A 450 3.53 -29.77 0.31
CA ALA A 450 3.70 -28.31 0.33
C ALA A 450 4.94 -27.87 -0.48
N ARG A 451 4.70 -27.36 -1.69
CA ARG A 451 5.77 -27.06 -2.65
C ARG A 451 6.62 -25.90 -2.15
N GLU A 452 7.93 -26.02 -2.33
CA GLU A 452 8.85 -24.91 -2.12
C GLU A 452 8.53 -23.78 -3.10
N TRP A 453 8.76 -22.53 -2.67
CA TRP A 453 8.49 -21.37 -3.53
C TRP A 453 9.53 -21.30 -4.67
N ASP A 454 9.08 -21.19 -5.92
CA ASP A 454 9.99 -21.10 -7.05
C ASP A 454 10.49 -19.67 -7.24
N SER A 455 11.74 -19.44 -6.81
CA SER A 455 12.45 -18.17 -6.96
C SER A 455 12.59 -17.66 -8.41
N LYS A 456 12.32 -18.49 -9.43
CA LYS A 456 12.29 -18.03 -10.83
C LYS A 456 11.11 -17.10 -11.10
N ASN A 457 9.96 -17.34 -10.46
CA ASN A 457 8.68 -16.67 -10.70
C ASN A 457 8.43 -15.48 -9.77
N VAL A 458 9.38 -15.18 -8.88
CA VAL A 458 9.34 -14.04 -7.95
C VAL A 458 10.62 -13.23 -8.07
N SER A 459 10.49 -11.91 -8.19
CA SER A 459 11.59 -10.96 -8.03
C SER A 459 11.31 -10.03 -6.85
N ILE A 460 12.33 -9.73 -6.06
CA ILE A 460 12.25 -8.86 -4.88
C ILE A 460 13.16 -7.66 -5.13
N ILE A 461 12.57 -6.49 -5.36
CA ILE A 461 13.35 -5.26 -5.57
C ILE A 461 13.66 -4.63 -4.21
N TYR A 462 14.94 -4.52 -3.90
CA TYR A 462 15.45 -3.91 -2.70
C TYR A 462 16.84 -3.28 -2.98
N PRO A 463 17.13 -2.05 -2.54
CA PRO A 463 18.37 -1.36 -2.91
C PRO A 463 19.61 -1.96 -2.23
N THR A 464 20.75 -1.92 -2.94
CA THR A 464 22.08 -2.16 -2.38
C THR A 464 22.63 -0.90 -1.69
N PRO A 465 23.70 -0.98 -0.88
CA PRO A 465 24.38 0.20 -0.36
C PRO A 465 24.83 1.17 -1.44
N GLN A 466 25.25 0.66 -2.61
CA GLN A 466 25.62 1.51 -3.74
C GLN A 466 24.41 2.28 -4.27
N ASN A 467 23.25 1.61 -4.44
CA ASN A 467 22.03 2.29 -4.90
C ASN A 467 21.63 3.43 -3.94
N VAL A 468 21.73 3.21 -2.62
CA VAL A 468 21.46 4.23 -1.59
C VAL A 468 22.50 5.36 -1.62
N ALA A 469 23.80 5.04 -1.70
CA ALA A 469 24.88 6.02 -1.80
C ALA A 469 24.76 6.93 -3.02
N THR A 470 24.26 6.41 -4.15
CA THR A 470 23.98 7.18 -5.37
C THR A 470 22.63 7.89 -5.38
N SER A 471 21.71 7.58 -4.46
CA SER A 471 20.37 8.18 -4.43
C SER A 471 20.43 9.68 -4.11
N LEU A 472 19.39 10.45 -4.47
CA LEU A 472 19.35 11.91 -4.36
C LEU A 472 19.76 12.43 -2.97
N ASP A 473 19.29 11.81 -1.89
CA ASP A 473 19.64 12.20 -0.51
C ASP A 473 20.86 11.45 0.05
N GLY A 474 21.52 10.59 -0.74
CA GLY A 474 22.62 9.72 -0.32
C GLY A 474 22.23 8.77 0.81
N PHE A 475 23.15 8.51 1.75
CA PHE A 475 22.86 7.62 2.89
C PHE A 475 21.73 8.12 3.81
N ALA A 476 21.35 9.41 3.76
CA ALA A 476 20.19 9.91 4.51
C ALA A 476 18.88 9.21 4.10
N SER A 477 18.73 8.83 2.82
CA SER A 477 17.54 8.08 2.36
C SER A 477 17.45 6.67 2.97
N GLY A 478 18.60 6.11 3.37
CA GLY A 478 18.72 4.79 3.97
C GLY A 478 18.06 4.68 5.34
N GLY A 479 17.79 5.81 6.01
CA GLY A 479 17.07 5.86 7.29
C GLY A 479 15.62 5.36 7.24
N SER A 480 14.99 5.33 6.06
CA SER A 480 13.63 4.77 5.86
C SER A 480 13.64 3.34 5.30
N ILE A 481 14.81 2.73 5.06
CA ILE A 481 14.96 1.47 4.31
C ILE A 481 15.65 0.43 5.19
N HIS A 482 15.01 -0.71 5.43
CA HIS A 482 15.29 -1.54 6.61
C HIS A 482 15.40 -3.05 6.30
N THR A 483 16.61 -3.60 6.44
CA THR A 483 16.83 -5.05 6.58
C THR A 483 17.90 -5.31 7.63
N LYS A 484 17.91 -6.52 8.19
CA LYS A 484 19.04 -7.01 9.01
C LYS A 484 19.96 -7.84 8.10
N ALA A 485 21.27 -7.61 8.18
CA ALA A 485 22.28 -8.27 7.35
C ALA A 485 23.51 -8.78 8.15
N GLN A 486 23.51 -8.60 9.47
CA GLN A 486 24.70 -8.73 10.33
C GLN A 486 24.88 -10.15 10.92
N SER A 487 23.81 -10.89 11.16
CA SER A 487 23.90 -12.24 11.75
C SER A 487 24.03 -13.33 10.69
N ALA A 488 24.62 -14.46 11.06
CA ALA A 488 24.70 -15.65 10.19
C ALA A 488 23.32 -16.13 9.70
N ALA A 489 22.26 -15.96 10.50
CA ALA A 489 20.89 -16.28 10.09
C ALA A 489 20.37 -15.31 9.02
N HIS A 490 20.71 -14.03 9.11
CA HIS A 490 20.36 -13.02 8.09
C HIS A 490 21.16 -13.22 6.81
N LEU A 491 22.47 -13.53 6.90
CA LEU A 491 23.29 -13.86 5.75
C LEU A 491 22.78 -15.12 5.03
N LYS A 492 22.35 -16.16 5.78
CA LYS A 492 21.70 -17.36 5.20
C LYS A 492 20.37 -17.03 4.50
N GLN A 493 19.56 -16.12 5.05
CA GLN A 493 18.33 -15.65 4.40
C GLN A 493 18.64 -14.86 3.11
N ILE A 494 19.64 -13.98 3.12
CA ILE A 494 20.08 -13.22 1.93
C ILE A 494 20.62 -14.15 0.84
N ALA A 495 21.31 -15.23 1.22
CA ALA A 495 21.74 -16.27 0.29
C ALA A 495 20.55 -17.06 -0.30
N ALA A 496 19.55 -17.43 0.53
CA ALA A 496 18.35 -18.13 0.08
C ALA A 496 17.44 -17.28 -0.84
N LEU A 497 17.42 -15.96 -0.68
CA LEU A 497 16.67 -15.03 -1.53
C LEU A 497 17.45 -14.57 -2.78
N ARG A 498 18.73 -14.95 -2.93
CA ARG A 498 19.68 -14.37 -3.91
C ARG A 498 19.19 -14.40 -5.36
N SER A 499 18.55 -15.49 -5.80
CA SER A 499 18.02 -15.65 -7.17
C SER A 499 16.82 -14.75 -7.49
N SER A 500 16.14 -14.24 -6.47
CA SER A 500 15.01 -13.30 -6.62
C SER A 500 15.39 -11.85 -6.38
N LEU A 501 16.49 -11.56 -5.66
CA LEU A 501 16.88 -10.17 -5.35
C LEU A 501 17.26 -9.40 -6.62
N CYS A 502 16.70 -8.19 -6.76
CA CYS A 502 16.92 -7.27 -7.86
C CYS A 502 17.24 -5.86 -7.32
N GLN A 503 18.14 -5.14 -7.96
CA GLN A 503 18.57 -3.81 -7.54
C GLN A 503 17.48 -2.75 -7.78
N TRP A 504 17.48 -1.70 -6.96
CA TRP A 504 16.84 -0.44 -7.33
C TRP A 504 17.87 0.39 -8.10
N THR A 505 17.88 0.26 -9.42
CA THR A 505 18.91 0.85 -10.27
C THR A 505 18.38 1.16 -11.66
N LYS A 506 19.20 1.84 -12.45
CA LYS A 506 18.94 2.20 -13.84
C LYS A 506 18.98 0.96 -14.74
N GLY A 507 17.85 0.63 -15.36
CA GLY A 507 17.72 -0.52 -16.27
C GLY A 507 18.48 -0.31 -17.58
N SER A 508 18.67 -1.39 -18.36
CA SER A 508 19.43 -1.36 -19.62
C SER A 508 18.63 -0.71 -20.76
N THR A 509 17.41 -1.18 -21.01
CA THR A 509 16.44 -0.58 -21.95
C THR A 509 16.10 0.85 -21.52
N LYS A 510 15.96 1.79 -22.46
CA LYS A 510 15.78 3.23 -22.17
C LYS A 510 14.31 3.63 -22.10
N GLU A 511 13.51 2.97 -22.91
CA GLU A 511 12.09 3.23 -23.20
C GLU A 511 11.20 2.80 -22.02
N THR A 512 11.70 1.85 -21.24
CA THR A 512 11.04 1.20 -20.10
C THR A 512 11.71 1.54 -18.77
N ARG A 513 12.30 2.74 -18.69
CA ARG A 513 12.80 3.32 -17.43
C ARG A 513 11.74 4.15 -16.75
N ALA A 514 11.45 3.86 -15.50
CA ALA A 514 10.60 4.70 -14.66
C ALA A 514 11.24 6.08 -14.38
N GLY A 515 12.57 6.18 -14.50
CA GLY A 515 13.31 7.42 -14.25
C GLY A 515 13.40 7.79 -12.77
N ARG A 516 13.11 6.85 -11.88
CA ARG A 516 13.19 6.97 -10.42
C ARG A 516 14.40 6.22 -9.84
N ASP A 517 15.33 5.84 -10.71
CA ASP A 517 16.63 5.22 -10.41
C ASP A 517 17.40 5.93 -9.28
N GLU A 518 17.41 7.27 -9.27
CA GLU A 518 18.06 8.06 -8.21
C GLU A 518 17.18 8.33 -6.98
N ALA A 519 15.86 8.13 -7.05
CA ALA A 519 14.92 8.50 -5.99
C ALA A 519 14.59 7.28 -5.10
N ALA A 520 15.28 7.16 -3.95
CA ALA A 520 15.31 5.95 -3.13
C ALA A 520 13.91 5.40 -2.76
N PRO A 521 13.68 4.07 -2.82
CA PRO A 521 12.35 3.51 -2.72
C PRO A 521 11.84 3.40 -1.27
N HIS A 522 10.73 4.09 -0.99
CA HIS A 522 9.90 3.80 0.19
C HIS A 522 8.46 3.37 -0.16
N ILE A 523 8.09 3.39 -1.43
CA ILE A 523 6.96 2.65 -1.98
C ILE A 523 7.02 1.14 -1.63
N LYS A 524 5.87 0.46 -1.65
CA LYS A 524 5.77 -1.01 -1.66
C LYS A 524 4.73 -1.41 -2.70
N THR A 525 5.13 -2.24 -3.67
CA THR A 525 4.21 -2.76 -4.70
C THR A 525 4.41 -4.25 -4.90
N TYR A 526 3.30 -4.96 -5.05
CA TYR A 526 3.28 -6.35 -5.50
C TYR A 526 2.56 -6.37 -6.86
N VAL A 527 3.28 -6.67 -7.94
CA VAL A 527 2.74 -6.63 -9.31
C VAL A 527 2.95 -7.99 -9.97
N CYS A 528 1.88 -8.59 -10.49
CA CYS A 528 1.97 -9.83 -11.25
C CYS A 528 1.87 -9.54 -12.75
N PHE A 529 2.90 -10.00 -13.46
CA PHE A 529 2.99 -9.94 -14.91
C PHE A 529 2.65 -11.32 -15.48
N ALA A 530 1.99 -11.35 -16.63
CA ALA A 530 1.60 -12.58 -17.31
C ALA A 530 2.80 -13.47 -17.69
N ASN A 531 3.96 -12.85 -17.91
CA ASN A 531 5.26 -13.49 -18.07
C ASN A 531 6.34 -12.64 -17.37
N LYS A 532 7.50 -13.24 -17.06
CA LYS A 532 8.66 -12.50 -16.52
C LYS A 532 9.15 -11.43 -17.52
N PRO A 533 9.31 -10.15 -17.10
CA PRO A 533 9.92 -9.13 -17.95
C PRO A 533 11.35 -9.51 -18.36
N THR A 534 11.67 -9.36 -19.64
CA THR A 534 12.98 -9.68 -20.25
C THR A 534 13.42 -8.57 -21.21
N THR A 535 14.64 -8.65 -21.75
CA THR A 535 15.08 -7.72 -22.80
C THR A 535 14.33 -7.91 -24.13
N LYS A 536 13.73 -9.08 -24.38
CA LYS A 536 12.91 -9.37 -25.57
C LYS A 536 11.45 -8.95 -25.40
N ASN A 537 10.91 -9.07 -24.19
CA ASN A 537 9.59 -8.56 -23.81
C ASN A 537 9.71 -7.83 -22.46
N PRO A 538 9.97 -6.51 -22.47
CA PRO A 538 10.15 -5.72 -21.25
C PRO A 538 8.81 -5.25 -20.65
N CYS A 539 7.70 -5.33 -21.39
CA CYS A 539 6.39 -4.87 -20.95
C CYS A 539 5.30 -5.95 -21.12
N PRO A 540 5.44 -7.13 -20.49
CA PRO A 540 4.37 -8.11 -20.45
C PRO A 540 3.13 -7.53 -19.74
N GLU A 541 1.95 -8.02 -20.14
CA GLU A 541 0.64 -7.64 -19.56
C GLU A 541 0.64 -7.83 -18.04
N VAL A 542 -0.01 -6.92 -17.32
CA VAL A 542 -0.22 -7.02 -15.87
C VAL A 542 -1.54 -7.73 -15.61
N THR A 543 -1.52 -8.79 -14.80
CA THR A 543 -2.73 -9.54 -14.42
C THR A 543 -3.40 -8.96 -13.18
N TRP A 544 -2.60 -8.44 -12.24
CA TRP A 544 -3.04 -7.64 -11.10
C TRP A 544 -1.86 -6.86 -10.48
N ALA A 545 -2.18 -5.79 -9.76
CA ALA A 545 -1.20 -4.97 -9.02
C ALA A 545 -1.77 -4.48 -7.68
N LEU A 546 -0.93 -4.49 -6.65
CA LEU A 546 -1.24 -4.02 -5.30
C LEU A 546 -0.27 -2.92 -4.89
N LEU A 547 -0.80 -1.74 -4.57
CA LEU A 547 -0.09 -0.69 -3.83
C LEU A 547 -0.45 -0.80 -2.35
N THR A 548 0.54 -0.82 -1.45
CA THR A 548 0.29 -1.04 -0.01
C THR A 548 1.35 -0.40 0.90
N SER A 549 1.05 -0.26 2.19
CA SER A 549 2.06 -0.05 3.22
C SER A 549 2.85 -1.33 3.57
N ALA A 550 2.30 -2.52 3.31
CA ALA A 550 2.86 -3.80 3.78
C ALA A 550 4.24 -4.13 3.17
N ASN A 551 5.25 -4.27 4.03
CA ASN A 551 6.57 -4.79 3.68
C ASN A 551 6.62 -6.34 3.79
N LEU A 552 7.68 -6.98 3.29
CA LEU A 552 7.89 -8.42 3.47
C LEU A 552 8.19 -8.75 4.94
N SER A 553 7.14 -9.07 5.70
CA SER A 553 7.21 -9.49 7.10
C SER A 553 6.01 -10.35 7.52
N GLN A 554 6.23 -11.22 8.51
CA GLN A 554 5.16 -11.98 9.18
C GLN A 554 4.20 -11.08 9.97
N GLN A 555 4.67 -9.92 10.43
CA GLN A 555 3.90 -8.95 11.22
C GLN A 555 2.82 -8.27 10.36
N ALA A 556 3.20 -7.85 9.15
CA ALA A 556 2.34 -7.23 8.15
C ALA A 556 1.37 -8.24 7.53
N TRP A 557 1.89 -9.33 6.96
CA TRP A 557 1.11 -10.28 6.15
C TRP A 557 0.45 -11.40 6.96
N GLY A 558 0.86 -11.60 8.21
CA GLY A 558 0.44 -12.70 9.05
C GLY A 558 1.25 -13.97 8.84
N THR A 559 1.20 -14.86 9.82
CA THR A 559 1.81 -16.20 9.75
C THR A 559 0.91 -17.25 10.37
N LEU A 560 0.80 -18.42 9.74
CA LEU A 560 0.20 -19.58 10.38
C LEU A 560 1.07 -20.05 11.55
N ARG A 561 0.43 -20.35 12.68
CA ARG A 561 1.00 -21.05 13.84
C ARG A 561 0.37 -22.44 13.90
N ALA A 562 1.04 -23.41 13.28
CA ALA A 562 0.46 -24.71 12.95
C ALA A 562 0.10 -25.61 14.15
N LYS A 563 0.64 -25.33 15.35
CA LYS A 563 0.25 -26.05 16.58
C LYS A 563 -1.10 -25.55 17.11
N GLU A 564 -1.29 -24.24 17.05
CA GLU A 564 -2.46 -23.52 17.52
C GLU A 564 -3.60 -23.50 16.48
N LYS A 565 -3.28 -23.77 15.20
CA LYS A 565 -4.20 -23.63 14.04
C LYS A 565 -4.77 -22.22 13.91
N GLU A 566 -3.97 -21.22 14.28
CA GLU A 566 -4.26 -19.80 14.15
C GLU A 566 -3.31 -19.13 13.16
N ILE A 567 -3.84 -18.23 12.34
CA ILE A 567 -3.08 -17.28 11.54
C ILE A 567 -3.08 -15.97 12.32
N VAL A 568 -1.88 -15.48 12.66
CA VAL A 568 -1.71 -14.29 13.50
C VAL A 568 -1.09 -13.17 12.70
N VAL A 569 -1.79 -12.05 12.62
CA VAL A 569 -1.35 -10.76 12.05
C VAL A 569 -1.07 -9.82 13.21
N GLN A 570 0.01 -9.02 13.16
CA GLN A 570 0.47 -8.22 14.29
C GLN A 570 0.45 -6.70 14.04
N SER A 571 0.42 -6.27 12.77
CA SER A 571 0.44 -4.86 12.37
C SER A 571 -0.87 -4.41 11.72
N TYR A 572 -1.14 -3.10 11.78
CA TYR A 572 -2.07 -2.46 10.85
C TYR A 572 -1.32 -2.12 9.56
N GLU A 573 -1.83 -2.62 8.43
CA GLU A 573 -1.39 -2.26 7.07
C GLU A 573 -2.62 -1.99 6.20
N ILE A 574 -2.46 -1.25 5.11
CA ILE A 574 -3.54 -0.94 4.16
C ILE A 574 -3.01 -0.89 2.73
N GLY A 575 -3.87 -1.13 1.75
CA GLY A 575 -3.50 -1.18 0.34
C GLY A 575 -4.69 -1.42 -0.58
N VAL A 576 -4.48 -1.18 -1.88
CA VAL A 576 -5.50 -1.33 -2.92
C VAL A 576 -4.99 -2.23 -4.03
N LEU A 577 -5.75 -3.29 -4.31
CA LEU A 577 -5.53 -4.26 -5.38
C LEU A 577 -6.37 -3.87 -6.60
N VAL A 578 -5.73 -3.79 -7.76
CA VAL A 578 -6.32 -3.49 -9.06
C VAL A 578 -5.98 -4.56 -10.10
N TRP A 579 -6.88 -4.77 -11.06
CA TRP A 579 -6.74 -5.71 -12.18
C TRP A 579 -7.50 -5.15 -13.41
N PRO A 580 -7.25 -5.64 -14.65
CA PRO A 580 -7.80 -5.04 -15.87
C PRO A 580 -9.33 -4.93 -15.87
N GLU A 581 -10.02 -5.99 -15.43
CA GLU A 581 -11.47 -6.15 -15.54
C GLU A 581 -12.29 -5.12 -14.73
N LEU A 582 -11.68 -4.45 -13.74
CA LEU A 582 -12.30 -3.35 -12.98
C LEU A 582 -12.76 -2.18 -13.86
N PHE A 583 -12.14 -1.99 -15.02
CA PHE A 583 -12.28 -0.78 -15.83
C PHE A 583 -13.21 -0.95 -17.04
N ALA A 584 -13.83 -2.13 -17.19
CA ALA A 584 -14.87 -2.39 -18.19
C ALA A 584 -16.15 -1.60 -17.86
N GLU A 585 -16.86 -1.13 -18.90
CA GLU A 585 -18.00 -0.19 -18.72
C GLU A 585 -19.16 -0.79 -17.92
N ARG A 586 -19.27 -2.11 -17.86
CA ARG A 586 -20.38 -2.84 -17.22
C ARG A 586 -20.01 -3.56 -15.91
N PHE A 587 -18.86 -3.25 -15.31
CA PHE A 587 -18.38 -3.94 -14.09
C PHE A 587 -19.36 -3.92 -12.89
N GLU A 588 -20.24 -2.92 -12.81
CA GLU A 588 -21.34 -2.88 -11.81
C GLU A 588 -22.65 -3.49 -12.32
N ALA A 589 -22.90 -3.51 -13.63
CA ALA A 589 -24.19 -3.93 -14.20
C ALA A 589 -24.45 -5.43 -14.06
N GLU A 590 -23.41 -6.25 -13.94
CA GLU A 590 -23.51 -7.68 -13.63
C GLU A 590 -24.20 -7.94 -12.27
N VAL A 591 -24.12 -6.99 -11.33
CA VAL A 591 -24.70 -7.10 -9.99
C VAL A 591 -26.23 -6.93 -9.99
N ALA A 592 -26.78 -6.20 -10.97
CA ALA A 592 -28.23 -5.98 -11.08
C ALA A 592 -28.97 -7.23 -11.61
N SER A 593 -28.32 -8.05 -12.43
CA SER A 593 -28.91 -9.29 -12.95
C SER A 593 -28.98 -10.45 -11.95
N GLU A 594 -28.26 -10.36 -10.82
CA GLU A 594 -28.22 -11.40 -9.78
C GLU A 594 -29.22 -11.13 -8.62
N THR A 595 -29.95 -10.01 -8.63
CA THR A 595 -30.89 -9.65 -7.55
C THR A 595 -32.37 -9.91 -7.85
N ASP A 596 -32.71 -10.24 -9.09
CA ASP A 596 -34.08 -10.15 -9.61
C ASP A 596 -34.70 -11.54 -9.91
N GLU A 597 -34.09 -12.64 -9.43
CA GLU A 597 -34.62 -14.02 -9.65
C GLU A 597 -35.89 -14.35 -8.84
N ASP A 598 -36.33 -13.48 -7.91
CA ASP A 598 -37.49 -13.69 -7.03
C ASP A 598 -38.87 -13.31 -7.66
N ASP A 599 -38.94 -12.82 -8.90
CA ASP A 599 -40.21 -12.42 -9.57
C ASP A 599 -40.34 -12.96 -11.02
N ALA A 600 -40.07 -14.26 -11.19
CA ALA A 600 -39.96 -14.93 -12.49
C ALA A 600 -41.31 -15.42 -13.09
N ASP A 601 -42.24 -14.50 -13.40
CA ASP A 601 -43.39 -14.79 -14.29
C ASP A 601 -43.78 -13.62 -15.22
N ARG A 602 -43.02 -13.43 -16.32
CA ARG A 602 -43.57 -13.01 -17.63
C ARG A 602 -42.60 -13.06 -18.82
N ASP A 603 -43.17 -13.39 -19.96
CA ASP A 603 -42.80 -13.01 -21.34
C ASP A 603 -41.33 -13.20 -21.78
N ASN A 604 -41.01 -14.46 -22.06
CA ASN A 604 -39.87 -14.92 -22.84
C ASN A 604 -39.90 -14.41 -24.30
N ASN A 605 -39.50 -13.15 -24.55
CA ASN A 605 -39.21 -12.69 -25.92
C ASN A 605 -38.23 -11.49 -25.97
N GLY A 606 -36.95 -11.73 -25.67
CA GLY A 606 -35.96 -10.66 -25.54
C GLY A 606 -34.51 -11.12 -25.46
N ALA A 607 -34.08 -12.00 -26.38
CA ALA A 607 -32.69 -12.47 -26.43
C ALA A 607 -31.71 -11.36 -26.86
N VAL A 608 -31.40 -10.44 -25.93
CA VAL A 608 -30.34 -9.44 -26.08
C VAL A 608 -29.04 -10.18 -26.30
N LYS A 609 -28.50 -10.11 -27.53
CA LYS A 609 -27.20 -10.69 -27.86
C LYS A 609 -26.17 -10.15 -26.89
N ARG A 610 -25.39 -11.04 -26.29
CA ARG A 610 -24.12 -10.67 -25.64
C ARG A 610 -23.21 -10.12 -26.74
N ASN A 611 -23.19 -8.80 -26.90
CA ASN A 611 -22.20 -8.13 -27.74
C ASN A 611 -20.79 -8.47 -27.23
N ASP A 612 -19.83 -8.47 -28.14
CA ASP A 612 -18.48 -8.99 -27.92
C ASP A 612 -17.80 -8.39 -26.69
N SER A 613 -17.02 -9.22 -25.98
CA SER A 613 -16.38 -8.85 -24.73
C SER A 613 -15.39 -7.71 -24.91
N GLU A 614 -15.68 -6.55 -24.28
CA GLU A 614 -14.80 -5.38 -24.24
C GLU A 614 -13.42 -5.80 -23.72
N LYS A 615 -12.40 -5.74 -24.57
CA LYS A 615 -11.13 -6.42 -24.30
C LYS A 615 -10.28 -5.59 -23.34
N MET A 616 -10.26 -5.98 -22.07
CA MET A 616 -9.46 -5.33 -21.03
C MET A 616 -8.00 -5.79 -21.07
N LYS A 617 -7.07 -4.85 -21.02
CA LYS A 617 -5.66 -5.11 -20.67
C LYS A 617 -5.15 -4.05 -19.70
N MET A 618 -4.28 -4.46 -18.77
CA MET A 618 -3.44 -3.54 -18.01
C MET A 618 -1.99 -3.71 -18.47
N ILE A 619 -1.31 -2.60 -18.79
CA ILE A 619 0.05 -2.63 -19.36
C ILE A 619 1.01 -1.69 -18.62
N PRO A 620 2.31 -2.05 -18.50
CA PRO A 620 3.32 -1.20 -17.89
C PRO A 620 3.49 0.14 -18.62
N VAL A 621 3.41 1.25 -17.88
CA VAL A 621 3.71 2.60 -18.40
C VAL A 621 4.77 3.30 -17.54
N PHE A 622 5.55 4.16 -18.20
CA PHE A 622 6.74 4.79 -17.64
C PHE A 622 6.76 6.28 -17.97
N GLY A 623 7.25 7.12 -17.04
CA GLY A 623 7.33 8.57 -17.20
C GLY A 623 5.98 9.33 -17.19
N LYS A 624 4.89 8.68 -17.61
CA LYS A 624 3.50 9.17 -17.63
C LYS A 624 2.52 8.07 -17.21
N ASP A 625 1.30 8.44 -16.83
CA ASP A 625 0.27 7.51 -16.34
C ASP A 625 -0.63 6.94 -17.45
N ILE A 626 -0.72 7.59 -18.62
CA ILE A 626 -1.50 7.12 -19.79
C ILE A 626 -0.58 6.35 -20.76
N PRO A 627 -1.01 5.18 -21.30
CA PRO A 627 -0.27 4.49 -22.36
C PRO A 627 0.00 5.35 -23.61
N GLN A 628 1.14 5.14 -24.26
CA GLN A 628 1.49 5.83 -25.51
C GLN A 628 1.46 4.87 -26.71
N PRO A 629 1.02 5.32 -27.90
CA PRO A 629 1.33 4.60 -29.12
C PRO A 629 2.86 4.53 -29.32
N PRO A 630 3.45 3.40 -29.74
CA PRO A 630 2.82 2.21 -30.30
C PRO A 630 2.97 0.95 -29.42
N HIS A 631 2.18 0.81 -28.35
CA HIS A 631 2.00 -0.50 -27.70
C HIS A 631 1.19 -1.51 -28.56
N THR A 632 0.81 -1.12 -29.78
CA THR A 632 0.01 -1.88 -30.77
C THR A 632 0.89 -2.64 -31.79
N LEU A 633 2.07 -3.12 -31.40
CA LEU A 633 3.05 -3.70 -32.34
C LEU A 633 2.71 -5.11 -32.89
N ASP A 634 1.57 -5.69 -32.49
CA ASP A 634 0.96 -6.87 -33.13
C ASP A 634 -0.27 -6.50 -33.99
N ALA A 635 -0.19 -5.39 -34.73
CA ALA A 635 -1.23 -4.95 -35.69
C ALA A 635 -1.40 -5.85 -36.94
N THR A 636 -0.93 -7.10 -36.85
CA THR A 636 -1.11 -8.19 -37.83
C THR A 636 -2.18 -9.20 -37.40
N ALA A 637 -2.74 -9.07 -36.19
CA ALA A 637 -3.92 -9.80 -35.76
C ALA A 637 -5.18 -8.92 -35.92
N GLU A 638 -6.16 -9.39 -36.69
CA GLU A 638 -7.46 -8.73 -36.85
C GLU A 638 -8.26 -8.81 -35.55
N SER A 639 -8.13 -7.81 -34.68
CA SER A 639 -8.85 -7.77 -33.39
C SER A 639 -10.31 -7.36 -33.59
N SER A 640 -11.21 -8.33 -33.60
CA SER A 640 -12.65 -8.17 -33.85
C SER A 640 -13.44 -7.59 -32.65
N GLY A 641 -13.05 -6.42 -32.15
CA GLY A 641 -13.79 -5.74 -31.06
C GLY A 641 -13.07 -4.53 -30.44
N PRO A 642 -13.77 -3.75 -29.60
CA PRO A 642 -13.18 -2.65 -28.84
C PRO A 642 -12.20 -3.17 -27.78
N GLU A 643 -11.04 -2.53 -27.68
CA GLU A 643 -10.00 -2.82 -26.68
C GLU A 643 -9.78 -1.59 -25.78
N THR A 644 -9.67 -1.82 -24.47
CA THR A 644 -9.41 -0.80 -23.45
C THR A 644 -8.09 -1.10 -22.75
N LEU A 645 -7.13 -0.17 -22.88
CA LEU A 645 -5.79 -0.27 -22.32
C LEU A 645 -5.65 0.62 -21.08
N VAL A 646 -5.49 -0.01 -19.92
CA VAL A 646 -5.23 0.64 -18.64
C VAL A 646 -3.73 0.72 -18.41
N GLY A 647 -3.19 1.92 -18.17
CA GLY A 647 -1.80 2.07 -17.75
C GLY A 647 -1.58 1.55 -16.32
N LEU A 648 -0.42 0.96 -16.05
CA LEU A 648 0.10 0.83 -14.69
C LEU A 648 1.46 1.53 -14.59
N ARG A 649 1.53 2.62 -13.83
CA ARG A 649 2.73 3.43 -13.64
C ARG A 649 3.75 2.66 -12.81
N ILE A 650 4.71 2.02 -13.49
CA ILE A 650 5.72 1.22 -12.81
C ILE A 650 6.77 2.17 -12.19
N PRO A 651 7.12 2.01 -10.89
CA PRO A 651 8.06 2.90 -10.20
C PRO A 651 9.54 2.52 -10.42
N TYR A 652 9.82 1.36 -11.01
CA TYR A 652 11.15 0.82 -11.29
C TYR A 652 11.32 0.49 -12.80
N ASP A 653 12.57 0.39 -13.25
CA ASP A 653 12.89 0.11 -14.66
C ASP A 653 12.66 -1.38 -15.00
N LEU A 654 12.18 -1.68 -16.22
CA LEU A 654 12.06 -3.06 -16.74
C LEU A 654 12.95 -3.28 -17.97
N PRO A 655 13.50 -4.49 -18.20
CA PRO A 655 13.52 -5.63 -17.28
C PRO A 655 14.40 -5.34 -16.05
N LEU A 656 14.15 -6.07 -14.96
CA LEU A 656 14.85 -5.87 -13.69
C LEU A 656 16.33 -6.24 -13.78
N THR A 657 17.19 -5.43 -13.15
CA THR A 657 18.61 -5.77 -12.90
C THR A 657 18.70 -6.72 -11.70
N PRO A 658 19.15 -7.99 -11.85
CA PRO A 658 19.37 -8.90 -10.73
C PRO A 658 20.51 -8.44 -9.82
N TYR A 659 20.57 -8.96 -8.59
CA TYR A 659 21.76 -8.83 -7.75
C TYR A 659 22.94 -9.60 -8.34
N GLU A 660 24.14 -9.00 -8.27
CA GLU A 660 25.40 -9.67 -8.53
C GLU A 660 25.73 -10.70 -7.42
N LYS A 661 26.84 -11.44 -7.58
CA LYS A 661 27.31 -12.41 -6.56
C LYS A 661 27.79 -11.71 -5.28
N SER A 662 28.44 -10.56 -5.44
CA SER A 662 29.04 -9.71 -4.40
C SER A 662 28.05 -8.74 -3.76
N ASP A 663 26.89 -8.48 -4.40
CA ASP A 663 25.90 -7.53 -3.89
C ASP A 663 25.44 -7.89 -2.47
N MET A 664 25.11 -6.87 -1.70
CA MET A 664 24.39 -7.02 -0.43
C MET A 664 23.24 -6.02 -0.40
N PRO A 665 22.13 -6.34 0.27
CA PRO A 665 21.05 -5.38 0.48
C PRO A 665 21.48 -4.30 1.48
N TRP A 666 21.03 -3.06 1.28
CA TRP A 666 21.23 -1.97 2.24
C TRP A 666 20.68 -2.34 3.62
N SER A 667 21.50 -2.20 4.66
CA SER A 667 21.09 -2.34 6.05
C SER A 667 21.54 -1.10 6.85
N PRO A 668 20.64 -0.41 7.56
CA PRO A 668 21.01 0.77 8.35
C PRO A 668 21.88 0.42 9.58
N GLN A 669 22.05 -0.86 9.91
CA GLN A 669 23.04 -1.35 10.89
C GLN A 669 24.35 -1.83 10.22
N GLY A 670 24.57 -1.53 8.94
CA GLY A 670 25.86 -1.71 8.26
C GLY A 670 26.83 -0.56 8.53
N VAL A 671 28.09 -0.75 8.11
CA VAL A 671 29.12 0.31 8.08
C VAL A 671 29.61 0.42 6.65
N TYR A 672 29.64 1.64 6.12
CA TYR A 672 29.91 1.94 4.73
C TYR A 672 30.88 3.13 4.66
N GLU A 673 32.18 2.83 4.63
CA GLU A 673 33.30 3.80 4.61
C GLU A 673 33.54 4.44 3.23
N GLN A 674 32.91 3.93 2.17
CA GLN A 674 32.88 4.61 0.87
C GLN A 674 31.85 5.75 0.93
N PRO A 675 32.22 6.99 0.57
CA PRO A 675 31.30 8.13 0.63
C PRO A 675 30.08 8.01 -0.31
N ASP A 676 28.95 8.58 0.10
CA ASP A 676 27.81 8.85 -0.77
C ASP A 676 28.05 10.02 -1.73
N ARG A 677 27.08 10.32 -2.61
CA ARG A 677 27.15 11.44 -3.57
C ARG A 677 27.34 12.82 -2.92
N TRP A 678 27.26 12.93 -1.59
CA TRP A 678 27.45 14.13 -0.79
C TRP A 678 28.73 14.10 0.06
N GLY A 679 29.58 13.08 -0.10
CA GLY A 679 30.85 12.94 0.61
C GLY A 679 30.74 12.35 2.03
N ARG A 680 29.58 11.82 2.43
CA ARG A 680 29.32 11.32 3.79
C ARG A 680 29.39 9.80 3.85
N ARG A 681 29.79 9.24 4.99
CA ARG A 681 29.84 7.79 5.27
C ARG A 681 28.84 7.40 6.33
N TRP A 682 28.39 6.16 6.28
CA TRP A 682 27.38 5.64 7.20
C TRP A 682 27.96 4.61 8.19
N PRO A 683 27.61 4.66 9.49
CA PRO A 683 26.80 5.68 10.16
C PRO A 683 27.62 6.93 10.58
N ARG A 684 28.94 6.91 10.37
CA ARG A 684 29.92 7.86 10.92
C ARG A 684 29.51 9.33 10.83
N ASP A 685 29.09 9.78 9.66
CA ASP A 685 28.83 11.20 9.38
C ASP A 685 27.32 11.54 9.56
N PHE A 686 26.58 10.73 10.34
CA PHE A 686 25.15 10.84 10.67
C PHE A 686 24.81 10.59 12.16
N ALA A 687 25.83 10.58 13.04
CA ALA A 687 25.72 10.24 14.47
C ALA A 687 25.31 11.42 15.36
#